data_AF-A0A814YG48-F1
#
_entry.id   AF-A0A814YG48-F1
#
_cell.length_a   1.000
_cell.length_b   1.000
_cell.length_c   1.000
_cell.angle_alpha   90.00
_cell.angle_beta   90.00
_cell.angle_gamma   90.00
#
_symmetry.space_group_name_H-M   'P 1'
#
loop_
_entity.id
_entity.type
_entity.pdbx_description
1 polymer ?
#
loop_
_entity_poly.entity_id
_entity_poly.type
_entity_poly.pdbx_seq_one_letter_code
_entity_poly.pdbx_strand_id
1 'polypeptide(L)'
;MFGTLFDVRDGRCTRGIYGSLVKANIPGINYILLIDTEGLLAVEKADKEYDRRLVLFCLGISHLVLVNMVGDVNETMKDMLTLCADSLKQLNVTTIPQPAIYFILNQKADPNIKNHTEAINKIISELKEKDLGDIINISEHTFHTLPSAFKKERILNDTTGPCLLRTEPDFLERTQKLVADIIASAKICYDRTNDANFTLRQWLSTSKTIFETLQKYPDLTYFKDINERRQDEKLRTLIREMITATLSATERQKMIDQHCEKREKEIRDEFQAAFQIHLDDFNDRLEDYLKLENAAERIRDRSRQFLARQVTETRNAWCTSTIEANDRKRMEALVRDGAADLKDLIDDIIKKGKTMTNSDAIDEFEGMWRKKLISIKNPAEYGNVREQENQDQIGNTSLFRRAANWVRGGDGKKKERKQTASSSHTSNASLRPLPNQIKFDAQAQILHEMNSPYSESNILFMPKLFDDIMNKILEAVFDIGSPNDKSEEERKHTINLRPIEIDLVQKIVGLINNEFNEVNRELIDLDLSLSGVVMEEIHLLVVIYLTILYYNEQKKHFDEQIETLNVQKQSLQQYFISVIVPDALLDKEAGKELTTQVHNTLQRELTVTAHEIIKEIWLSQQKLSRKELQNVCDGKLQTADVKWLKDYIEKPTDIIVQEFHQLWDTIKKEIEKKIAKAKDDQKIYLLDFFHLIHAMKTALSGQGPAPTFVDDLFINPSGTTAEQNLTNKGQCMVLLLFWYFKNTKIDEETTFTVFDCIYKLTTKAVNYFQKRAKPDAGTARLFDSMTKWYKASNATSTNTISVKAAQTTNTTSVTATTSGATVTSLRISSVKNFADFLHSIISNEDEVMKNYEENISTLFSSYDKDKMYMRLLDKAKGCSVKCPCCERTCDADHTSVKSQPGKPSLSSNNL
;
A
#
# COMPACT_ATOMS: atom_id res chain seq x y z
N MET A 1 38.94 33.59 44.53
CA MET A 1 38.87 32.25 45.20
C MET A 1 39.78 31.23 44.50
N PHE A 2 39.85 31.19 43.16
CA PHE A 2 40.63 30.17 42.42
C PHE A 2 41.81 30.69 41.58
N GLY A 3 42.19 31.98 41.71
CA GLY A 3 43.30 32.56 40.95
C GLY A 3 43.06 32.68 39.44
N THR A 4 41.83 32.43 38.97
CA THR A 4 41.42 32.65 37.58
C THR A 4 41.26 34.15 37.32
N LEU A 5 42.07 34.68 36.41
CA LEU A 5 41.90 36.03 35.87
C LEU A 5 40.88 35.97 34.75
N PHE A 6 39.59 35.82 35.10
CA PHE A 6 38.53 35.99 34.11
C PHE A 6 38.56 37.45 33.62
N ASP A 7 38.39 37.64 32.31
CA ASP A 7 38.47 38.97 31.70
C ASP A 7 37.27 39.81 32.13
N VAL A 8 37.47 40.69 33.11
CA VAL A 8 36.49 41.66 33.59
C VAL A 8 36.76 43.00 32.91
N ARG A 9 35.81 43.47 32.09
CA ARG A 9 35.90 44.80 31.48
C ARG A 9 35.57 45.87 32.53
N ASP A 10 36.28 47.00 32.49
CA ASP A 10 36.03 48.15 33.36
C ASP A 10 34.54 48.53 33.37
N GLY A 11 33.91 48.36 34.54
CA GLY A 11 32.53 48.73 34.79
C GLY A 11 31.46 47.67 34.50
N ARG A 12 31.77 46.45 34.04
CA ARG A 12 30.75 45.37 33.87
C ARG A 12 31.24 43.97 34.26
N CYS A 13 30.33 43.22 34.86
CA CYS A 13 30.41 41.78 35.13
C CYS A 13 30.50 40.96 33.83
N THR A 14 30.96 39.71 33.96
CA THR A 14 30.91 38.62 32.97
C THR A 14 29.62 38.62 32.15
N ARG A 15 29.69 38.50 30.81
CA ARG A 15 28.51 38.35 29.93
C ARG A 15 28.36 36.90 29.47
N GLY A 16 27.24 36.25 29.77
CA GLY A 16 27.06 34.82 29.49
C GLY A 16 27.85 33.91 30.44
N ILE A 17 28.64 32.99 29.89
CA ILE A 17 29.35 31.95 30.65
C ILE A 17 30.79 31.84 30.13
N TYR A 18 31.77 31.84 31.04
CA TYR A 18 33.18 31.61 30.72
C TYR A 18 33.68 30.37 31.45
N GLY A 19 34.36 29.49 30.72
CA GLY A 19 34.98 28.28 31.26
C GLY A 19 36.49 28.39 31.31
N SER A 20 37.11 27.93 32.41
CA SER A 20 38.57 27.77 32.52
C SER A 20 38.90 26.38 33.04
N LEU A 21 39.74 25.66 32.31
CA LEU A 21 40.19 24.32 32.70
C LEU A 21 41.48 24.44 33.51
N VAL A 22 41.41 24.09 34.79
CA VAL A 22 42.53 24.17 35.73
C VAL A 22 43.04 22.77 36.02
N LYS A 23 44.37 22.56 35.92
CA LYS A 23 44.98 21.28 36.28
C LYS A 23 44.82 21.05 37.78
N ALA A 24 44.25 19.90 38.15
CA ALA A 24 44.00 19.54 39.54
C ALA A 24 45.06 18.56 40.04
N ASN A 25 45.49 18.73 41.28
CA ASN A 25 46.35 17.77 41.98
C ASN A 25 45.51 16.92 42.94
N ILE A 26 44.42 16.34 42.43
CA ILE A 26 43.46 15.53 43.20
C ILE A 26 43.51 14.11 42.65
N PRO A 27 43.66 13.07 43.50
CA PRO A 27 43.65 11.68 43.04
C PRO A 27 42.37 11.34 42.26
N GLY A 28 42.55 10.84 41.03
CA GLY A 28 41.46 10.48 40.12
C GLY A 28 40.87 11.64 39.31
N ILE A 29 41.30 12.89 39.53
CA ILE A 29 40.79 14.07 38.82
C ILE A 29 41.97 14.86 38.24
N ASN A 30 42.14 14.81 36.92
CA ASN A 30 43.24 15.50 36.24
C ASN A 30 43.01 17.01 36.11
N TYR A 31 41.76 17.41 35.92
CA TYR A 31 41.37 18.80 35.65
C TYR A 31 40.06 19.13 36.35
N ILE A 32 39.91 20.39 36.75
CA ILE A 32 38.66 21.01 37.20
C ILE A 32 38.27 22.05 36.15
N LEU A 33 37.04 21.97 35.68
CA LEU A 33 36.44 23.03 34.88
C LEU A 33 35.77 24.05 35.80
N LEU A 34 36.29 25.27 35.83
CA LEU A 34 35.69 26.39 36.52
C LEU A 34 34.83 27.18 35.56
N ILE A 35 33.57 27.39 35.94
CA ILE A 35 32.60 28.13 35.15
C ILE A 35 32.26 29.41 35.90
N ASP A 36 32.52 30.55 35.27
CA ASP A 36 32.09 31.86 35.74
C ASP A 36 30.90 32.32 34.91
N THR A 37 29.86 32.80 35.58
CA THR A 37 28.59 33.15 34.94
C THR A 37 28.33 34.65 35.05
N GLU A 38 27.50 35.15 34.17
CA GLU A 38 26.93 36.47 34.31
C GLU A 38 26.15 36.62 35.63
N GLY A 39 26.19 37.83 36.19
CA GLY A 39 25.49 38.15 37.41
C GLY A 39 23.98 38.07 37.23
N LEU A 40 23.33 37.25 38.04
CA LEU A 40 21.87 37.09 38.07
C LEU A 40 21.20 38.33 38.69
N LEU A 41 19.93 38.57 38.33
CA LEU A 41 19.09 39.63 38.92
C LEU A 41 19.68 41.04 38.79
N ALA A 42 20.51 41.28 37.77
CA ALA A 42 21.07 42.59 37.51
C ALA A 42 19.95 43.58 37.16
N VAL A 43 19.88 44.71 37.87
CA VAL A 43 18.85 45.76 37.66
C VAL A 43 18.81 46.24 36.21
N GLU A 44 19.95 46.19 35.52
CA GLU A 44 20.14 46.63 34.14
C GLU A 44 19.58 45.65 33.10
N LYS A 45 19.29 44.40 33.49
CA LYS A 45 18.73 43.35 32.64
C LYS A 45 17.42 42.85 33.24
N ALA A 46 16.30 43.33 32.70
CA ALA A 46 14.96 42.97 33.19
C ALA A 46 14.50 41.54 32.80
N ASP A 47 15.35 40.73 32.17
CA ASP A 47 14.99 39.40 31.67
C ASP A 47 15.21 38.30 32.72
N LYS A 48 14.16 38.05 33.51
CA LYS A 48 14.14 36.99 34.53
C LYS A 48 14.15 35.58 33.92
N GLU A 49 13.76 35.42 32.66
CA GLU A 49 13.79 34.12 32.00
C GLU A 49 15.22 33.73 31.64
N TYR A 50 16.01 34.69 31.16
CA TYR A 50 17.45 34.50 30.93
C TYR A 50 18.18 33.99 32.17
N ASP A 51 17.92 34.59 33.34
CA ASP A 51 18.51 34.16 34.61
C ASP A 51 18.15 32.69 34.94
N ARG A 52 16.89 32.28 34.72
CA ARG A 52 16.47 30.89 34.93
C ARG A 52 17.13 29.94 33.94
N ARG A 53 17.27 30.33 32.66
CA ARG A 53 17.99 29.53 31.66
C ARG A 53 19.43 29.33 32.06
N LEU A 54 20.09 30.38 32.54
CA LEU A 54 21.47 30.35 33.02
C LEU A 54 21.61 29.42 34.23
N VAL A 55 20.74 29.55 35.24
CA VAL A 55 20.75 28.69 36.44
C VAL A 55 20.47 27.24 36.09
N LEU A 56 19.42 26.97 35.30
CA LEU A 56 19.05 25.60 34.89
C LEU A 56 20.17 24.93 34.08
N PHE A 57 20.80 25.68 33.17
CA PHE A 57 21.97 25.21 32.43
C PHE A 57 23.12 24.85 33.38
N CYS A 58 23.46 25.74 34.32
CA CYS A 58 24.54 25.49 35.28
C CYS A 58 24.27 24.29 36.18
N LEU A 59 23.03 24.12 36.66
CA LEU A 59 22.63 22.95 37.45
C LEU A 59 22.77 21.65 36.68
N GLY A 60 22.44 21.65 35.39
CA GLY A 60 22.49 20.42 34.58
C GLY A 60 23.88 20.00 34.11
N ILE A 61 24.88 20.88 34.16
CA ILE A 61 26.24 20.60 33.67
C ILE A 61 27.34 20.62 34.74
N SER A 62 27.02 21.01 35.99
CA SER A 62 28.01 21.21 37.04
C SER A 62 27.86 20.19 38.16
N HIS A 63 28.96 19.56 38.61
CA HIS A 63 28.93 18.73 39.81
C HIS A 63 28.65 19.55 41.08
N LEU A 64 29.05 20.82 41.06
CA LEU A 64 28.91 21.77 42.15
C LEU A 64 28.65 23.17 41.60
N VAL A 65 27.68 23.88 42.17
CA VAL A 65 27.31 25.25 41.81
C VAL A 65 27.52 26.17 43.02
N LEU A 66 28.21 27.29 42.80
CA LEU A 66 28.44 28.31 43.81
C LEU A 66 27.47 29.47 43.60
N VAL A 67 26.56 29.68 44.54
CA VAL A 67 25.66 30.84 44.57
C VAL A 67 26.30 31.91 45.44
N ASN A 68 27.06 32.80 44.80
CA ASN A 68 27.69 33.93 45.45
C ASN A 68 26.73 35.11 45.54
N MET A 69 26.46 35.59 46.75
CA MET A 69 25.52 36.69 46.97
C MET A 69 25.95 37.61 48.11
N VAL A 70 25.55 38.88 48.02
CA VAL A 70 25.72 39.85 49.10
C VAL A 70 24.47 39.82 49.97
N GLY A 71 24.64 39.71 51.28
CA GLY A 71 23.51 39.68 52.23
C GLY A 71 22.89 38.30 52.40
N ASP A 72 21.59 38.26 52.71
CA ASP A 72 20.83 37.04 52.97
C ASP A 72 20.18 36.45 51.72
N VAL A 73 19.86 35.16 51.75
CA VAL A 73 19.11 34.50 50.68
C VAL A 73 17.72 35.12 50.57
N ASN A 74 17.39 35.66 49.39
CA ASN A 74 16.08 36.26 49.13
C ASN A 74 15.09 35.25 48.54
N GLU A 75 13.81 35.57 48.64
CA GLU A 75 12.71 34.73 48.14
C GLU A 75 12.82 34.48 46.63
N THR A 76 13.25 35.48 45.86
CA THR A 76 13.42 35.38 44.40
C THR A 76 14.42 34.30 44.00
N MET A 77 15.57 34.22 44.68
CA MET A 77 16.59 33.19 44.42
C MET A 77 16.06 31.80 44.78
N LYS A 78 15.33 31.70 45.89
CA LYS A 78 14.69 30.45 46.32
C LYS A 78 13.68 29.94 45.29
N ASP A 79 12.78 30.80 44.81
CA ASP A 79 11.79 30.46 43.78
C ASP A 79 12.47 30.03 42.48
N MET A 80 13.51 30.76 42.06
CA MET A 80 14.30 30.44 40.87
C MET A 80 14.97 29.07 40.97
N LEU A 81 15.66 28.78 42.07
CA LEU A 81 16.31 27.48 42.30
C LEU A 81 15.30 26.35 42.37
N THR A 82 14.17 26.58 43.04
CA THR A 82 13.07 25.60 43.15
C THR A 82 12.51 25.25 41.78
N LEU A 83 12.20 26.26 40.96
CA LEU A 83 11.71 26.06 39.60
C LEU A 83 12.77 25.37 38.72
N CYS A 84 14.03 25.78 38.81
CA CYS A 84 15.10 25.17 38.01
C CYS A 84 15.34 23.72 38.42
N ALA A 85 15.27 23.37 39.70
CA ALA A 85 15.36 21.98 40.15
C ALA A 85 14.19 21.13 39.65
N ASP A 86 12.96 21.67 39.66
CA ASP A 86 11.79 21.00 39.07
C ASP A 86 11.96 20.80 37.55
N SER A 87 12.41 21.83 36.84
CA SER A 87 12.72 21.74 35.41
C SER A 87 13.85 20.75 35.13
N LEU A 88 14.84 20.65 36.02
CA LEU A 88 15.94 19.68 35.92
C LEU A 88 15.43 18.25 36.04
N LYS A 89 14.48 18.00 36.95
CA LYS A 89 13.77 16.71 37.07
C LYS A 89 13.03 16.36 35.78
N GLN A 90 12.36 17.32 35.15
CA GLN A 90 11.64 17.12 33.88
C GLN A 90 12.56 16.88 32.69
N LEU A 91 13.73 17.52 32.68
CA LEU A 91 14.72 17.36 31.60
C LEU A 91 15.11 15.89 31.42
N ASN A 92 15.28 15.12 32.51
CA ASN A 92 15.60 13.69 32.51
C ASN A 92 16.76 13.28 31.56
N VAL A 93 17.64 14.22 31.22
CA VAL A 93 18.80 14.06 30.32
C VAL A 93 20.11 14.41 31.02
N THR A 94 20.09 14.65 32.32
CA THR A 94 21.26 15.07 33.09
C THR A 94 22.15 13.88 33.41
N THR A 95 23.41 13.93 32.96
CA THR A 95 24.41 12.93 33.33
C THR A 95 24.89 13.07 34.77
N ILE A 96 24.65 14.23 35.40
CA ILE A 96 25.04 14.54 36.77
C ILE A 96 23.80 14.33 37.66
N PRO A 97 23.76 13.29 38.51
CA PRO A 97 22.54 12.85 39.17
C PRO A 97 22.08 13.76 40.33
N GLN A 98 22.99 14.53 40.94
CA GLN A 98 22.66 15.41 42.07
C GLN A 98 23.74 16.48 42.30
N PRO A 99 23.70 17.63 41.60
CA PRO A 99 24.66 18.72 41.80
C PRO A 99 24.60 19.27 43.24
N ALA A 100 25.76 19.55 43.84
CA ALA A 100 25.84 20.23 45.13
C ALA A 100 25.72 21.74 44.97
N ILE A 101 24.96 22.40 45.85
CA ILE A 101 24.78 23.86 45.78
C ILE A 101 25.30 24.50 47.07
N TYR A 102 26.27 25.40 46.90
CA TYR A 102 26.91 26.14 47.97
C TYR A 102 26.49 27.60 47.94
N PHE A 103 26.00 28.12 49.06
CA PHE A 103 25.66 29.53 49.21
C PHE A 103 26.83 30.26 49.89
N ILE A 104 27.38 31.25 49.20
CA ILE A 104 28.46 32.10 49.71
C ILE A 104 27.86 33.47 49.99
N LEU A 105 27.59 33.74 51.27
CA LEU A 105 27.06 35.00 51.77
C LEU A 105 28.22 35.95 52.05
N ASN A 106 28.57 36.77 51.06
CA ASN A 106 29.74 37.63 51.07
C ASN A 106 29.46 38.99 51.73
N GLN A 107 30.52 39.64 52.22
CA GLN A 107 30.48 40.96 52.88
C GLN A 107 29.53 41.02 54.08
N LYS A 108 29.44 39.94 54.85
CA LYS A 108 28.62 39.90 56.07
C LYS A 108 29.30 40.67 57.20
N ALA A 109 28.56 41.56 57.85
CA ALA A 109 29.02 42.28 59.04
C ALA A 109 29.18 41.33 60.23
N ASP A 110 28.29 40.34 60.35
CA ASP A 110 28.38 39.24 61.30
C ASP A 110 28.58 37.92 60.54
N PRO A 111 29.80 37.36 60.53
CA PRO A 111 30.08 36.10 59.84
C PRO A 111 29.69 34.85 60.66
N ASN A 112 28.94 34.99 61.75
CA ASN A 112 28.45 33.86 62.53
C ASN A 112 27.22 33.19 61.90
N ILE A 113 27.42 32.00 61.32
CA ILE A 113 26.37 31.23 60.65
C ILE A 113 25.20 30.86 61.57
N LYS A 114 25.43 30.75 62.88
CA LYS A 114 24.38 30.39 63.86
C LYS A 114 23.22 31.39 63.86
N ASN A 115 23.50 32.64 63.51
CA ASN A 115 22.48 33.69 63.43
C ASN A 115 21.60 33.56 62.18
N HIS A 116 21.95 32.68 61.25
CA HIS A 116 21.23 32.42 60.00
C HIS A 116 20.66 30.99 59.91
N THR A 117 20.91 30.13 60.90
CA THR A 117 20.49 28.72 60.91
C THR A 117 18.99 28.53 60.72
N GLU A 118 18.13 29.37 61.31
CA GLU A 118 16.67 29.28 61.13
C GLU A 118 16.24 29.53 59.68
N ALA A 119 16.80 30.56 59.04
CA ALA A 119 16.50 30.88 57.64
C ALA A 119 17.03 29.79 56.69
N ILE A 120 18.21 29.23 56.98
CA ILE A 120 18.80 28.12 56.23
C ILE A 120 17.92 26.88 56.32
N ASN A 121 17.50 26.50 57.54
CA ASN A 121 16.66 25.33 57.75
C ASN A 121 15.29 25.46 57.07
N LYS A 122 14.73 26.67 57.03
CA LYS A 122 13.50 26.96 56.29
C LYS A 122 13.65 26.73 54.78
N ILE A 123 14.75 27.19 54.19
CA ILE A 123 15.02 26.95 52.75
C ILE A 123 15.16 25.45 52.47
N ILE A 124 15.89 24.73 53.33
CA ILE A 124 16.10 23.29 53.20
C ILE A 124 14.77 22.52 53.34
N SER A 125 13.92 22.88 54.30
CA SER A 125 12.64 22.20 54.50
C SER A 125 11.70 22.40 53.31
N GLU A 126 11.60 23.61 52.79
CA GLU A 126 10.72 23.92 51.65
C GLU A 126 11.17 23.23 50.34
N LEU A 127 12.47 23.07 50.12
CA LEU A 127 12.99 22.30 49.00
C LEU A 127 12.70 20.80 49.13
N LYS A 128 12.75 20.27 50.36
CA LYS A 128 12.39 18.87 50.65
C LYS A 128 10.89 18.60 50.49
N GLU A 129 10.03 19.52 50.94
CA GLU A 129 8.57 19.41 50.80
C GLU A 129 8.11 19.29 49.34
N LYS A 130 8.91 19.81 48.39
CA LYS A 130 8.61 19.77 46.95
C LYS A 130 9.20 18.55 46.23
N ASP A 131 9.75 17.58 46.96
CA ASP A 131 10.38 16.37 46.39
C ASP A 131 11.54 16.70 45.42
N LEU A 132 12.30 17.75 45.75
CA LEU A 132 13.46 18.23 44.99
C LEU A 132 14.79 17.90 45.66
N GLY A 133 14.76 17.37 46.89
CA GLY A 133 15.98 17.00 47.65
C GLY A 133 16.81 15.90 46.97
N ASP A 134 16.17 15.06 46.16
CA ASP A 134 16.86 14.02 45.39
C ASP A 134 17.48 14.56 44.10
N ILE A 135 17.09 15.78 43.67
CA ILE A 135 17.54 16.41 42.44
C ILE A 135 18.76 17.32 42.69
N ILE A 136 18.79 18.04 43.81
CA ILE A 136 19.89 18.95 44.17
C ILE A 136 20.34 18.71 45.62
N ASN A 137 21.65 18.71 45.86
CA ASN A 137 22.21 18.50 47.19
C ASN A 137 22.45 19.84 47.91
N ILE A 138 21.60 20.16 48.87
CA ILE A 138 21.72 21.32 49.77
C ILE A 138 21.62 20.82 51.22
N SER A 139 22.52 21.29 52.08
CA SER A 139 22.49 21.02 53.52
C SER A 139 22.97 22.24 54.32
N GLU A 140 22.83 22.20 55.63
CA GLU A 140 23.31 23.30 56.50
C GLU A 140 24.82 23.60 56.28
N HIS A 141 25.61 22.58 55.97
CA HIS A 141 27.06 22.70 55.74
C HIS A 141 27.45 23.31 54.40
N THR A 142 26.50 23.55 53.48
CA THR A 142 26.78 24.19 52.19
C THR A 142 26.56 25.70 52.22
N PHE A 143 26.19 26.26 53.38
CA PHE A 143 26.09 27.70 53.59
C PHE A 143 27.37 28.22 54.24
N HIS A 144 27.93 29.29 53.67
CA HIS A 144 29.17 29.89 54.16
C HIS A 144 29.05 31.40 54.19
N THR A 145 29.48 31.99 55.29
CA THR A 145 29.53 33.44 55.51
C THR A 145 30.98 33.92 55.37
N LEU A 146 31.20 34.90 54.51
CA LEU A 146 32.50 35.55 54.35
C LEU A 146 32.43 37.02 54.81
N PRO A 147 33.39 37.50 55.62
CA PRO A 147 33.51 38.91 55.94
C PRO A 147 33.93 39.73 54.70
N SER A 148 34.03 41.06 54.83
CA SER A 148 34.59 41.88 53.76
C SER A 148 36.01 41.44 53.40
N ALA A 149 36.28 41.22 52.12
CA ALA A 149 37.59 40.79 51.64
C ALA A 149 38.69 41.83 51.89
N PHE A 150 38.29 43.11 51.89
CA PHE A 150 39.20 44.22 52.06
C PHE A 150 38.73 45.13 53.20
N LYS A 151 39.69 45.63 53.96
CA LYS A 151 39.49 46.73 54.89
C LYS A 151 40.23 47.94 54.37
N LYS A 152 39.51 49.07 54.41
CA LYS A 152 40.04 50.38 54.08
C LYS A 152 40.81 50.88 55.29
N GLU A 153 42.14 50.85 55.20
CA GLU A 153 43.03 51.45 56.19
C GLU A 153 43.53 52.80 55.65
N ARG A 154 43.41 53.85 56.46
CA ARG A 154 43.95 55.18 56.13
C ARG A 154 45.39 55.24 56.63
N ILE A 155 46.30 55.69 55.76
CA ILE A 155 47.74 55.75 56.04
C ILE A 155 48.07 56.90 57.02
N LEU A 156 47.22 57.93 57.09
CA LEU A 156 47.34 59.11 57.96
C LEU A 156 45.95 59.55 58.46
N ASN A 157 45.89 60.28 59.58
CA ASN A 157 44.65 60.89 60.12
C ASN A 157 44.01 61.96 59.21
N ASP A 158 44.52 62.15 57.99
CA ASP A 158 43.98 63.09 57.03
C ASP A 158 42.74 62.48 56.33
N THR A 159 41.64 63.22 56.34
CA THR A 159 40.38 62.79 55.74
C THR A 159 40.44 62.70 54.21
N THR A 160 41.49 63.24 53.58
CA THR A 160 41.64 63.35 52.12
C THR A 160 42.74 62.48 51.50
N GLY A 161 43.53 61.77 52.31
CA GLY A 161 44.64 60.94 51.83
C GLY A 161 44.21 59.63 51.12
N PRO A 162 45.10 59.03 50.30
CA PRO A 162 44.85 57.75 49.64
C PRO A 162 44.61 56.63 50.67
N CYS A 163 43.59 55.82 50.43
CA CYS A 163 43.24 54.70 51.29
C CYS A 163 43.94 53.43 50.82
N LEU A 164 44.66 52.75 51.72
CA LEU A 164 45.22 51.44 51.44
C LEU A 164 44.09 50.39 51.59
N LEU A 165 43.94 49.52 50.60
CA LEU A 165 43.11 48.32 50.72
C LEU A 165 43.99 47.18 51.20
N ARG A 166 43.75 46.71 52.43
CA ARG A 166 44.41 45.53 52.98
C ARG A 166 43.45 44.35 52.94
N THR A 167 43.93 43.20 52.50
CA THR A 167 43.16 41.95 52.57
C THR A 167 42.97 41.54 54.03
N GLU A 168 41.73 41.25 54.41
CA GLU A 168 41.40 40.85 55.78
C GLU A 168 41.89 39.41 56.07
N PRO A 169 42.61 39.18 57.18
CA PRO A 169 43.10 37.84 57.54
C PRO A 169 41.97 36.81 57.75
N ASP A 170 40.87 37.20 58.42
CA ASP A 170 39.71 36.32 58.65
C ASP A 170 39.04 35.92 57.32
N PHE A 171 38.99 36.84 56.35
CA PHE A 171 38.51 36.51 55.00
C PHE A 171 39.39 35.43 54.35
N LEU A 172 40.72 35.57 54.46
CA LEU A 172 41.66 34.64 53.86
C LEU A 172 41.54 33.24 54.48
N GLU A 173 41.51 33.15 55.81
CA GLU A 173 41.39 31.89 56.56
C GLU A 173 40.08 31.15 56.21
N ARG A 174 38.95 31.86 56.23
CA ARG A 174 37.64 31.29 55.87
C ARG A 174 37.58 30.86 54.42
N THR A 175 38.16 31.65 53.52
CA THR A 175 38.23 31.31 52.08
C THR A 175 39.06 30.07 51.83
N GLN A 176 40.21 29.91 52.51
CA GLN A 176 41.04 28.71 52.39
C GLN A 176 40.30 27.45 52.85
N LYS A 177 39.59 27.54 53.97
CA LYS A 177 38.74 26.44 54.45
C LYS A 177 37.62 26.12 53.46
N LEU A 178 36.91 27.13 52.97
CA LEU A 178 35.85 26.97 51.97
C LEU A 178 36.34 26.30 50.68
N VAL A 179 37.53 26.66 50.20
CA VAL A 179 38.11 26.02 49.00
C VAL A 179 38.36 24.53 49.23
N ALA A 180 38.85 24.14 50.41
CA ALA A 180 39.04 22.73 50.76
C ALA A 180 37.70 21.97 50.80
N ASP A 181 36.67 22.58 51.41
CA ASP A 181 35.32 22.00 51.49
C ASP A 181 34.69 21.83 50.10
N ILE A 182 34.81 22.85 49.23
CA ILE A 182 34.30 22.81 47.84
C ILE A 182 34.98 21.69 47.05
N ILE A 183 36.31 21.57 47.16
CA ILE A 183 37.07 20.53 46.43
C ILE A 183 36.66 19.13 46.90
N ALA A 184 36.52 18.93 48.21
CA ALA A 184 36.08 17.65 48.78
C ALA A 184 34.66 17.28 48.31
N SER A 185 33.72 18.22 48.36
CA SER A 185 32.34 18.00 47.91
C SER A 185 32.23 17.78 46.41
N ALA A 186 32.99 18.54 45.60
CA ALA A 186 33.04 18.32 44.16
C ALA A 186 33.53 16.91 43.83
N LYS A 187 34.52 16.40 44.56
CA LYS A 187 35.00 15.01 44.42
C LYS A 187 33.90 13.99 44.78
N ILE A 188 33.17 14.20 45.88
CA ILE A 188 32.07 13.31 46.27
C ILE A 188 30.99 13.28 45.18
N CYS A 189 30.61 14.43 44.63
CA CYS A 189 29.64 14.51 43.53
C CYS A 189 30.16 13.84 42.26
N TYR A 190 31.44 14.04 41.92
CA TYR A 190 32.10 13.36 40.79
C TYR A 190 32.05 11.84 40.96
N ASP A 191 32.44 11.32 42.13
CA ASP A 191 32.49 9.88 42.42
C ASP A 191 31.07 9.22 42.41
N ARG A 192 29.98 9.99 42.59
CA ARG A 192 28.59 9.51 42.44
C ARG A 192 28.15 9.36 40.99
N THR A 193 28.81 10.06 40.08
CA THR A 193 28.55 9.95 38.65
C THR A 193 28.98 8.55 38.26
N ASN A 194 28.02 7.64 38.02
CA ASN A 194 28.24 6.20 37.84
C ASN A 194 29.12 5.81 36.64
N ASP A 195 29.73 6.79 35.98
CA ASP A 195 30.62 6.64 34.84
C ASP A 195 32.06 6.92 35.32
N ALA A 196 32.82 5.83 35.52
CA ALA A 196 34.23 5.89 35.91
C ALA A 196 35.11 6.71 34.93
N ASN A 197 34.55 7.13 33.80
CA ASN A 197 35.22 7.90 32.76
C ASN A 197 34.50 9.20 32.39
N PHE A 198 33.80 9.91 33.30
CA PHE A 198 33.21 11.21 32.96
C PHE A 198 34.27 12.16 32.36
N THR A 199 34.22 12.32 31.03
CA THR A 199 35.24 13.01 30.23
C THR A 199 34.79 14.43 29.85
N LEU A 200 35.76 15.26 29.46
CA LEU A 200 35.46 16.57 28.86
C LEU A 200 34.54 16.45 27.63
N ARG A 201 34.67 15.37 26.84
CA ARG A 201 33.79 15.11 25.68
C ARG A 201 32.36 14.84 26.11
N GLN A 202 32.15 14.02 27.14
CA GLN A 202 30.81 13.79 27.68
C GLN A 202 30.23 15.07 28.27
N TRP A 203 31.02 15.86 29.00
CA TRP A 203 30.58 17.18 29.49
C TRP A 203 30.15 18.11 28.34
N LEU A 204 30.92 18.18 27.25
CA LEU A 204 30.57 18.96 26.05
C LEU A 204 29.28 18.46 25.39
N SER A 205 29.09 17.15 25.31
CA SER A 205 27.88 16.54 24.78
C SER A 205 26.67 16.87 25.65
N THR A 206 26.76 16.66 26.97
CA THR A 206 25.69 16.97 27.93
C THR A 206 25.36 18.45 27.89
N SER A 207 26.36 19.33 27.87
CA SER A 207 26.12 20.77 27.82
C SER A 207 25.47 21.20 26.50
N LYS A 208 25.90 20.67 25.34
CA LYS A 208 25.22 20.89 24.05
C LYS A 208 23.75 20.46 24.12
N THR A 209 23.48 19.24 24.59
CA THR A 209 22.11 18.69 24.70
C THR A 209 21.24 19.55 25.61
N ILE A 210 21.72 19.93 26.79
CA ILE A 210 20.95 20.76 27.72
C ILE A 210 20.71 22.14 27.10
N PHE A 211 21.72 22.76 26.50
CA PHE A 211 21.56 24.06 25.84
C PHE A 211 20.49 24.01 24.74
N GLU A 212 20.55 23.04 23.84
CA GLU A 212 19.58 22.85 22.76
C GLU A 212 18.18 22.57 23.28
N THR A 213 18.08 21.78 24.35
CA THR A 213 16.80 21.48 25.00
C THR A 213 16.18 22.76 25.60
N LEU A 214 16.98 23.63 26.22
CA LEU A 214 16.51 24.92 26.72
C LEU A 214 16.06 25.87 25.62
N GLN A 215 16.67 25.81 24.43
CA GLN A 215 16.21 26.58 23.27
C GLN A 215 14.90 26.04 22.70
N LYS A 216 14.77 24.71 22.62
CA LYS A 216 13.60 24.02 22.05
C LYS A 216 12.36 24.07 22.95
N TYR A 217 12.56 24.06 24.27
CA TYR A 217 11.49 24.00 25.27
C TYR A 217 11.55 25.21 26.21
N PRO A 218 11.15 26.41 25.75
CA PRO A 218 11.15 27.63 26.57
C PRO A 218 10.26 27.51 27.82
N ASP A 219 9.28 26.60 27.81
CA ASP A 219 8.41 26.26 28.94
C ASP A 219 9.15 25.80 30.20
N LEU A 220 10.39 25.31 30.05
CA LEU A 220 11.23 24.94 31.19
C LEU A 220 11.62 26.15 32.05
N THR A 221 11.63 27.36 31.48
CA THR A 221 12.09 28.59 32.17
C THR A 221 11.06 29.73 32.14
N TYR A 222 10.01 29.60 31.33
CA TYR A 222 8.96 30.60 31.15
C TYR A 222 8.22 30.95 32.45
N PHE A 223 7.91 29.93 33.26
CA PHE A 223 7.17 30.11 34.52
C PHE A 223 8.03 30.82 35.57
N LYS A 224 7.39 31.46 36.55
CA LYS A 224 8.06 32.23 37.60
C LYS A 224 8.41 31.33 38.76
N ASP A 225 7.47 30.45 39.06
CA ASP A 225 7.53 29.44 40.10
C ASP A 225 6.76 28.20 39.63
N ILE A 226 6.83 27.15 40.45
CA ILE A 226 6.17 25.86 40.17
C ILE A 226 4.63 25.99 40.21
N ASN A 227 4.08 26.93 40.98
CA ASN A 227 2.64 27.07 41.10
C ASN A 227 2.04 27.57 39.79
N GLU A 228 2.67 28.57 39.15
CA GLU A 228 2.23 29.05 37.83
C GLU A 228 2.31 27.95 36.75
N ARG A 229 3.34 27.09 36.79
CA ARG A 229 3.42 25.92 35.89
C ARG A 229 2.24 24.97 36.11
N ARG A 230 1.97 24.60 37.37
CA ARG A 230 0.85 23.73 37.73
C ARG A 230 -0.49 24.32 37.34
N GLN A 231 -0.65 25.65 37.46
CA GLN A 231 -1.84 26.35 36.99
C GLN A 231 -2.00 26.22 35.47
N ASP A 232 -0.95 26.45 34.67
CA ASP A 232 -1.00 26.30 33.21
C ASP A 232 -1.37 24.87 32.78
N GLU A 233 -0.79 23.85 33.42
CA GLU A 233 -1.10 22.44 33.16
C GLU A 233 -2.55 22.08 33.47
N LYS A 234 -3.07 22.54 34.62
CA LYS A 234 -4.48 22.36 34.98
C LYS A 234 -5.40 23.04 33.98
N LEU A 235 -5.10 24.29 33.59
CA LEU A 235 -5.88 25.05 32.62
C LEU A 235 -5.91 24.40 31.24
N ARG A 236 -4.77 23.88 30.76
CA ARG A 236 -4.72 23.13 29.50
C ARG A 236 -5.55 21.86 29.55
N THR A 237 -5.53 21.16 30.68
CA THR A 237 -6.33 19.95 30.89
C THR A 237 -7.82 20.30 30.85
N LEU A 238 -8.22 21.34 31.59
CA LEU A 238 -9.58 21.86 31.57
C LEU A 238 -10.03 22.27 30.15
N ILE A 239 -9.20 23.00 29.41
CA ILE A 239 -9.50 23.42 28.03
C ILE A 239 -9.77 22.20 27.13
N ARG A 240 -8.92 21.17 27.23
CA ARG A 240 -9.12 19.93 26.45
C ARG A 240 -10.40 19.21 26.84
N GLU A 241 -10.71 19.14 28.14
CA GLU A 241 -11.95 18.54 28.65
C GLU A 241 -13.18 19.32 28.16
N MET A 242 -13.14 20.66 28.21
CA MET A 242 -14.21 21.53 27.69
C MET A 242 -14.45 21.32 26.20
N ILE A 243 -13.38 21.34 25.39
CA ILE A 243 -13.45 21.11 23.94
C ILE A 243 -14.00 19.72 23.67
N THR A 244 -13.49 18.67 24.34
CA THR A 244 -13.91 17.29 24.08
C THR A 244 -15.37 17.05 24.48
N ALA A 245 -15.83 17.67 25.57
CA ALA A 245 -17.19 17.54 26.05
C ALA A 245 -18.20 18.23 25.10
N THR A 246 -17.86 19.42 24.59
CA THR A 246 -18.77 20.20 23.73
C THR A 246 -18.62 19.82 22.26
N LEU A 247 -17.39 19.77 21.74
CA LEU A 247 -17.06 19.40 20.36
C LEU A 247 -16.80 17.89 20.27
N SER A 248 -17.82 17.12 20.65
CA SER A 248 -17.76 15.65 20.66
C SER A 248 -17.84 15.03 19.26
N ALA A 249 -17.48 13.75 19.14
CA ALA A 249 -17.65 13.00 17.88
C ALA A 249 -19.11 12.95 17.39
N THR A 250 -20.07 12.94 18.31
CA THR A 250 -21.51 12.99 17.98
C THR A 250 -21.89 14.33 17.37
N GLU A 251 -21.40 15.44 17.94
CA GLU A 251 -21.66 16.77 17.39
C GLU A 251 -20.97 16.97 16.04
N ARG A 252 -19.76 16.41 15.86
CA ARG A 252 -19.08 16.36 14.57
C ARG A 252 -19.96 15.72 13.50
N GLN A 253 -20.50 14.54 13.77
CA GLN A 253 -21.33 13.82 12.81
C GLN A 253 -22.61 14.60 12.48
N LYS A 254 -23.24 15.18 13.51
CA LYS A 254 -24.43 16.03 13.34
C LYS A 254 -24.16 17.25 12.47
N MET A 255 -23.03 17.94 12.66
CA MET A 255 -22.63 19.04 11.78
C MET A 255 -22.36 18.56 10.35
N ILE A 256 -21.63 17.45 10.19
CA ILE A 256 -21.38 16.87 8.86
C ILE A 256 -22.71 16.61 8.14
N ASP A 257 -23.65 15.94 8.81
CA ASP A 257 -24.94 15.58 8.22
C ASP A 257 -25.78 16.81 7.85
N GLN A 258 -25.75 17.86 8.67
CA GLN A 258 -26.49 19.11 8.42
C GLN A 258 -25.94 19.94 7.25
N HIS A 259 -24.63 19.89 7.01
CA HIS A 259 -23.94 20.78 6.07
C HIS A 259 -23.44 20.09 4.80
N CYS A 260 -23.43 18.76 4.74
CA CYS A 260 -22.90 17.98 3.61
C CYS A 260 -23.66 18.12 2.29
N GLU A 261 -24.76 18.88 2.21
CA GLU A 261 -25.49 19.16 0.97
C GLU A 261 -25.28 20.59 0.45
N LYS A 262 -24.52 21.41 1.18
CA LYS A 262 -24.30 22.83 0.88
C LYS A 262 -23.09 23.04 -0.03
N ARG A 263 -22.86 24.26 -0.54
CA ARG A 263 -21.63 24.55 -1.31
C ARG A 263 -20.43 24.68 -0.37
N GLU A 264 -19.24 24.37 -0.86
CA GLU A 264 -18.01 24.47 -0.06
C GLU A 264 -17.85 25.82 0.66
N LYS A 265 -18.11 26.93 -0.05
CA LYS A 265 -18.05 28.26 0.55
C LYS A 265 -19.03 28.43 1.71
N GLU A 266 -20.27 27.96 1.53
CA GLU A 266 -21.32 28.03 2.56
C GLU A 266 -20.94 27.17 3.78
N ILE A 267 -20.35 25.99 3.56
CA ILE A 267 -19.83 25.12 4.64
C ILE A 267 -18.76 25.88 5.44
N ARG A 268 -17.78 26.51 4.76
CA ARG A 268 -16.71 27.27 5.44
C ARG A 268 -17.26 28.44 6.26
N ASP A 269 -18.16 29.23 5.67
CA ASP A 269 -18.76 30.40 6.33
C ASP A 269 -19.60 30.01 7.55
N GLU A 270 -20.39 28.93 7.45
CA GLU A 270 -21.22 28.44 8.56
C GLU A 270 -20.40 27.79 9.68
N PHE A 271 -19.35 27.03 9.34
CA PHE A 271 -18.41 26.50 10.34
C PHE A 271 -17.66 27.62 11.07
N GLN A 272 -17.25 28.68 10.35
CA GLN A 272 -16.64 29.86 10.96
C GLN A 272 -17.59 30.52 11.97
N ALA A 273 -18.85 30.72 11.60
CA ALA A 273 -19.85 31.31 12.49
C ALA A 273 -20.14 30.43 13.72
N ALA A 274 -20.36 29.12 13.51
CA ALA A 274 -20.67 28.17 14.58
C ALA A 274 -19.52 28.03 15.58
N PHE A 275 -18.28 27.89 15.10
CA PHE A 275 -17.12 27.76 16.00
C PHE A 275 -16.74 29.07 16.68
N GLN A 276 -17.09 30.23 16.12
CA GLN A 276 -16.93 31.50 16.84
C GLN A 276 -17.83 31.56 18.08
N ILE A 277 -19.07 31.09 17.97
CA ILE A 277 -19.99 31.01 19.12
C ILE A 277 -19.42 30.08 20.21
N HIS A 278 -18.86 28.93 19.83
CA HIS A 278 -18.20 28.04 20.77
C HIS A 278 -16.94 28.64 21.38
N LEU A 279 -16.13 29.35 20.60
CA LEU A 279 -14.94 30.03 21.10
C LEU A 279 -15.31 31.09 22.14
N ASP A 280 -16.36 31.86 21.91
CA ASP A 280 -16.85 32.88 22.84
C ASP A 280 -17.37 32.22 24.15
N ASP A 281 -18.19 31.17 24.07
CA ASP A 281 -18.63 30.38 25.24
C ASP A 281 -17.45 29.80 26.04
N PHE A 282 -16.47 29.22 25.34
CA PHE A 282 -15.29 28.68 25.99
C PHE A 282 -14.43 29.76 26.64
N ASN A 283 -14.31 30.94 26.01
CA ASN A 283 -13.59 32.06 26.60
C ASN A 283 -14.27 32.55 27.89
N ASP A 284 -15.61 32.64 27.91
CA ASP A 284 -16.36 33.04 29.11
C ASP A 284 -16.17 32.03 30.25
N ARG A 285 -16.31 30.73 29.97
CA ARG A 285 -16.10 29.65 30.95
C ARG A 285 -14.65 29.59 31.45
N LEU A 286 -13.69 29.77 30.53
CA LEU A 286 -12.28 29.82 30.87
C LEU A 286 -11.98 31.04 31.76
N GLU A 287 -12.57 32.19 31.45
CA GLU A 287 -12.39 33.43 32.21
C GLU A 287 -12.90 33.31 33.65
N ASP A 288 -14.04 32.63 33.86
CA ASP A 288 -14.57 32.34 35.19
C ASP A 288 -13.63 31.43 35.99
N TYR A 289 -13.08 30.40 35.35
CA TYR A 289 -12.11 29.51 36.00
C TYR A 289 -10.77 30.21 36.28
N LEU A 290 -10.28 31.05 35.37
CA LEU A 290 -9.07 31.85 35.56
C LEU A 290 -9.22 32.83 36.74
N LYS A 291 -10.41 33.40 36.94
CA LYS A 291 -10.72 34.23 38.12
C LYS A 291 -10.74 33.40 39.40
N LEU A 292 -11.32 32.20 39.37
CA LEU A 292 -11.39 31.30 40.53
C LEU A 292 -10.00 30.82 40.99
N GLU A 293 -9.13 30.46 40.05
CA GLU A 293 -7.76 30.01 40.32
C GLU A 293 -6.78 31.16 40.59
N ASN A 294 -7.24 32.42 40.50
CA ASN A 294 -6.40 33.61 40.60
C ASN A 294 -5.14 33.51 39.71
N ALA A 295 -5.35 33.09 38.45
CA ALA A 295 -4.26 32.83 37.50
C ALA A 295 -3.53 34.13 37.13
N ALA A 296 -2.20 34.09 37.05
CA ALA A 296 -1.40 35.24 36.64
C ALA A 296 -1.73 35.66 35.20
N GLU A 297 -1.74 36.97 34.88
CA GLU A 297 -2.20 37.50 33.58
C GLU A 297 -1.53 36.82 32.37
N ARG A 298 -0.23 36.56 32.46
CA ARG A 298 0.51 35.84 31.41
C ARG A 298 0.04 34.40 31.17
N ILE A 299 -0.46 33.72 32.20
CA ILE A 299 -1.04 32.38 32.09
C ILE A 299 -2.44 32.48 31.48
N ARG A 300 -3.18 33.53 31.80
CA ARG A 300 -4.50 33.83 31.20
C ARG A 300 -4.35 34.02 29.69
N ASP A 301 -3.44 34.89 29.26
CA ASP A 301 -3.18 35.15 27.84
C ASP A 301 -2.75 33.90 27.08
N ARG A 302 -1.81 33.14 27.66
CA ARG A 302 -1.34 31.89 27.09
C ARG A 302 -2.47 30.85 26.98
N SER A 303 -3.33 30.75 27.99
CA SER A 303 -4.48 29.83 28.00
C SER A 303 -5.52 30.21 26.94
N ARG A 304 -5.80 31.52 26.77
CA ARG A 304 -6.70 32.02 25.69
C ARG A 304 -6.15 31.71 24.31
N GLN A 305 -4.85 31.94 24.08
CA GLN A 305 -4.21 31.60 22.80
C GLN A 305 -4.26 30.09 22.53
N PHE A 306 -3.99 29.27 23.55
CA PHE A 306 -4.08 27.83 23.44
C PHE A 306 -5.50 27.37 23.08
N LEU A 307 -6.52 27.89 23.77
CA LEU A 307 -7.93 27.62 23.48
C LEU A 307 -8.29 28.02 22.03
N ALA A 308 -8.00 29.26 21.62
CA ALA A 308 -8.31 29.74 20.29
C ALA A 308 -7.67 28.90 19.16
N ARG A 309 -6.42 28.48 19.38
CA ARG A 309 -5.71 27.57 18.46
C ARG A 309 -6.43 26.23 18.33
N GLN A 310 -6.72 25.58 19.45
CA GLN A 310 -7.34 24.25 19.45
C GLN A 310 -8.75 24.25 18.84
N VAL A 311 -9.54 25.30 19.08
CA VAL A 311 -10.87 25.48 18.47
C VAL A 311 -10.74 25.68 16.96
N THR A 312 -9.77 26.48 16.51
CA THR A 312 -9.51 26.73 15.08
C THR A 312 -9.07 25.46 14.35
N GLU A 313 -8.18 24.67 14.95
CA GLU A 313 -7.71 23.39 14.41
C GLU A 313 -8.89 22.39 14.29
N THR A 314 -9.69 22.28 15.35
CA THR A 314 -10.89 21.40 15.35
C THR A 314 -11.89 21.81 14.27
N ARG A 315 -12.15 23.13 14.13
CA ARG A 315 -13.02 23.67 13.07
C ARG A 315 -12.54 23.27 11.68
N ASN A 316 -11.27 23.48 11.40
CA ASN A 316 -10.69 23.20 10.08
C ASN A 316 -10.79 21.71 9.74
N ALA A 317 -10.50 20.83 10.72
CA ALA A 317 -10.62 19.39 10.55
C ALA A 317 -12.07 18.96 10.23
N TRP A 318 -13.06 19.48 10.97
CA TRP A 318 -14.45 19.12 10.75
C TRP A 318 -15.03 19.72 9.45
N CYS A 319 -14.63 20.95 9.11
CA CYS A 319 -15.01 21.59 7.86
C CYS A 319 -14.52 20.77 6.66
N THR A 320 -13.25 20.34 6.67
CA THR A 320 -12.65 19.48 5.64
C THR A 320 -13.41 18.16 5.53
N SER A 321 -13.67 17.51 6.66
CA SER A 321 -14.44 16.24 6.69
C SER A 321 -15.85 16.39 6.10
N THR A 322 -16.49 17.54 6.30
CA THR A 322 -17.82 17.83 5.77
C THR A 322 -17.79 18.02 4.26
N ILE A 323 -16.75 18.68 3.73
CA ILE A 323 -16.53 18.85 2.29
C ILE A 323 -16.32 17.49 1.63
N GLU A 324 -15.47 16.64 2.20
CA GLU A 324 -15.25 15.27 1.70
C GLU A 324 -16.52 14.42 1.72
N ALA A 325 -17.34 14.53 2.77
CA ALA A 325 -18.61 13.83 2.86
C ALA A 325 -19.62 14.31 1.80
N ASN A 326 -19.65 15.61 1.52
CA ASN A 326 -20.44 16.20 0.44
C ASN A 326 -20.03 15.68 -0.93
N ASP A 327 -18.73 15.73 -1.24
CA ASP A 327 -18.20 15.26 -2.52
C ASP A 327 -18.51 13.78 -2.74
N ARG A 328 -18.40 12.96 -1.69
CA ARG A 328 -18.80 11.55 -1.71
C ARG A 328 -20.29 11.37 -1.99
N LYS A 329 -21.18 12.09 -1.29
CA LYS A 329 -22.63 12.04 -1.53
C LYS A 329 -22.99 12.48 -2.95
N ARG A 330 -22.32 13.51 -3.47
CA ARG A 330 -22.49 13.95 -4.85
C ARG A 330 -22.08 12.84 -5.80
N MET A 331 -20.92 12.22 -5.58
CA MET A 331 -20.44 11.09 -6.38
C MET A 331 -21.42 9.91 -6.39
N GLU A 332 -21.93 9.53 -5.22
CA GLU A 332 -22.94 8.47 -5.09
C GLU A 332 -24.24 8.82 -5.84
N ALA A 333 -24.67 10.08 -5.78
CA ALA A 333 -25.81 10.56 -6.56
C ALA A 333 -25.54 10.47 -8.07
N LEU A 334 -24.33 10.80 -8.54
CA LEU A 334 -23.96 10.67 -9.96
C LEU A 334 -24.06 9.23 -10.43
N VAL A 335 -23.57 8.28 -9.64
CA VAL A 335 -23.58 6.85 -9.95
C VAL A 335 -25.02 6.34 -9.99
N ARG A 336 -25.83 6.69 -8.99
CA ARG A 336 -27.24 6.30 -8.92
C ARG A 336 -28.05 6.86 -10.09
N ASP A 337 -27.88 8.15 -10.39
CA ASP A 337 -28.62 8.79 -11.47
C ASP A 337 -28.15 8.28 -12.84
N GLY A 338 -26.84 8.06 -13.01
CA GLY A 338 -26.28 7.45 -14.23
C GLY A 338 -26.80 6.02 -14.46
N ALA A 339 -26.99 5.23 -13.39
CA ALA A 339 -27.62 3.92 -13.49
C ALA A 339 -29.11 3.98 -13.89
N ALA A 340 -29.85 5.00 -13.42
CA ALA A 340 -31.23 5.23 -13.83
C ALA A 340 -31.32 5.65 -15.31
N ASP A 341 -30.49 6.61 -15.73
CA ASP A 341 -30.40 7.06 -17.13
C ASP A 341 -30.01 5.90 -18.06
N LEU A 342 -29.10 5.03 -17.61
CA LEU A 342 -28.70 3.83 -18.34
C LEU A 342 -29.86 2.86 -18.55
N LYS A 343 -30.68 2.67 -17.51
CA LYS A 343 -31.87 1.81 -17.58
C LYS A 343 -32.89 2.36 -18.57
N ASP A 344 -33.13 3.67 -18.55
CA ASP A 344 -34.04 4.33 -19.49
C ASP A 344 -33.55 4.20 -20.94
N LEU A 345 -32.24 4.33 -21.17
CA LEU A 345 -31.62 4.10 -22.48
C LEU A 345 -31.81 2.65 -22.95
N ILE A 346 -31.59 1.67 -22.07
CA ILE A 346 -31.82 0.25 -22.37
C ILE A 346 -33.27 0.01 -22.78
N ASP A 347 -34.22 0.50 -21.99
CA ASP A 347 -35.65 0.32 -22.22
C ASP A 347 -36.09 0.95 -23.56
N ASP A 348 -35.53 2.10 -23.94
CA ASP A 348 -35.80 2.75 -25.23
C ASP A 348 -35.25 1.95 -26.42
N ILE A 349 -34.02 1.41 -26.33
CA ILE A 349 -33.41 0.59 -27.38
C ILE A 349 -34.21 -0.71 -27.57
N ILE A 350 -34.58 -1.39 -26.48
CA ILE A 350 -35.38 -2.61 -26.50
C ILE A 350 -36.75 -2.36 -27.13
N LYS A 351 -37.46 -1.29 -26.72
CA LYS A 351 -38.77 -0.92 -27.30
C LYS A 351 -38.70 -0.66 -28.81
N LYS A 352 -37.58 -0.14 -29.29
CA LYS A 352 -37.34 0.11 -30.72
C LYS A 352 -36.92 -1.14 -31.50
N GLY A 353 -36.64 -2.26 -30.84
CA GLY A 353 -36.17 -3.50 -31.46
C GLY A 353 -34.83 -3.35 -32.17
N LYS A 354 -34.03 -2.35 -31.80
CA LYS A 354 -32.75 -2.04 -32.45
C LYS A 354 -31.67 -2.94 -31.84
N THR A 355 -31.09 -3.82 -32.65
CA THR A 355 -29.85 -4.52 -32.30
C THR A 355 -28.67 -3.58 -32.57
N MET A 356 -27.64 -3.62 -31.71
CA MET A 356 -26.46 -2.77 -31.84
C MET A 356 -25.20 -3.63 -31.93
N THR A 357 -24.21 -3.17 -32.68
CA THR A 357 -22.87 -3.77 -32.59
C THR A 357 -22.20 -3.34 -31.28
N ASN A 358 -21.14 -4.04 -30.86
CA ASN A 358 -20.37 -3.66 -29.66
C ASN A 358 -19.83 -2.20 -29.76
N SER A 359 -19.33 -1.81 -30.93
CA SER A 359 -18.87 -0.42 -31.17
C SER A 359 -20.00 0.59 -30.99
N ASP A 360 -21.17 0.34 -31.59
CA ASP A 360 -22.31 1.25 -31.48
C ASP A 360 -22.80 1.37 -30.02
N ALA A 361 -22.79 0.27 -29.27
CA ALA A 361 -23.18 0.26 -27.87
C ALA A 361 -22.19 1.04 -26.99
N ILE A 362 -20.89 0.92 -27.26
CA ILE A 362 -19.85 1.73 -26.60
C ILE A 362 -20.08 3.22 -26.89
N ASP A 363 -20.29 3.59 -28.15
CA ASP A 363 -20.46 4.99 -28.55
C ASP A 363 -21.73 5.62 -27.95
N GLU A 364 -22.83 4.88 -27.91
CA GLU A 364 -24.09 5.32 -27.30
C GLU A 364 -23.95 5.50 -25.78
N PHE A 365 -23.31 4.54 -25.09
CA PHE A 365 -22.99 4.65 -23.67
C PHE A 365 -22.11 5.87 -23.38
N GLU A 366 -21.04 6.06 -24.15
CA GLU A 366 -20.14 7.21 -24.00
C GLU A 366 -20.82 8.55 -24.32
N GLY A 367 -21.81 8.55 -25.21
CA GLY A 367 -22.66 9.71 -25.49
C GLY A 367 -23.51 10.10 -24.29
N MET A 368 -24.23 9.13 -23.71
CA MET A 368 -25.06 9.31 -22.52
C MET A 368 -24.22 9.72 -21.31
N TRP A 369 -23.07 9.07 -21.09
CA TRP A 369 -22.13 9.42 -20.01
C TRP A 369 -21.57 10.83 -20.16
N ARG A 370 -21.20 11.26 -21.38
CA ARG A 370 -20.76 12.64 -21.65
C ARG A 370 -21.85 13.67 -21.36
N LYS A 371 -23.09 13.41 -21.77
CA LYS A 371 -24.23 14.30 -21.45
C LYS A 371 -24.39 14.47 -19.95
N LYS A 372 -24.25 13.39 -19.17
CA LYS A 372 -24.31 13.42 -17.70
C LYS A 372 -23.14 14.19 -17.10
N LEU A 373 -21.90 13.98 -17.56
CA LEU A 373 -20.75 14.76 -17.11
C LEU A 373 -20.93 16.26 -17.34
N ILE A 374 -21.48 16.66 -18.49
CA ILE A 374 -21.78 18.06 -18.81
C ILE A 374 -22.87 18.60 -17.86
N SER A 375 -23.90 17.82 -17.55
CA SER A 375 -24.98 18.24 -16.66
C SER A 375 -24.50 18.59 -15.25
N ILE A 376 -23.43 17.92 -14.81
CA ILE A 376 -22.84 18.08 -13.49
C ILE A 376 -21.91 19.28 -13.45
N LYS A 377 -21.10 19.47 -14.50
CA LYS A 377 -20.17 20.61 -14.60
C LYS A 377 -20.91 21.94 -14.68
N ASN A 378 -22.01 21.99 -15.43
CA ASN A 378 -22.79 23.20 -15.65
C ASN A 378 -24.28 22.97 -15.34
N PRO A 379 -24.67 22.94 -14.05
CA PRO A 379 -26.07 22.75 -13.66
C PRO A 379 -27.01 23.79 -14.28
N ALA A 380 -26.50 25.02 -14.46
CA ALA A 380 -27.23 26.14 -15.05
C ALA A 380 -27.42 26.01 -16.58
N GLU A 381 -26.49 25.39 -17.31
CA GLU A 381 -26.64 25.18 -18.76
C GLU A 381 -27.51 23.97 -19.07
N TYR A 382 -27.47 22.93 -18.23
CA TYR A 382 -28.26 21.71 -18.44
C TYR A 382 -29.76 21.96 -18.34
N GLY A 383 -30.19 22.90 -17.49
CA GLY A 383 -31.58 23.35 -17.45
C GLY A 383 -32.07 23.84 -18.80
N ASN A 384 -31.23 24.60 -19.53
CA ASN A 384 -31.56 25.14 -20.85
C ASN A 384 -31.56 24.06 -21.94
N VAL A 385 -30.63 23.09 -21.88
CA VAL A 385 -30.57 21.97 -22.86
C VAL A 385 -31.79 21.06 -22.75
N ARG A 386 -32.23 20.77 -21.51
CA ARG A 386 -33.42 19.92 -21.28
C ARG A 386 -34.73 20.62 -21.68
N GLU A 387 -34.80 21.94 -21.55
CA GLU A 387 -35.91 22.74 -22.09
C GLU A 387 -35.94 22.72 -23.63
N GLN A 388 -34.77 22.73 -24.27
CA GLN A 388 -34.64 22.64 -25.73
C GLN A 388 -35.02 21.25 -26.27
N GLU A 389 -34.54 20.16 -25.67
CA GLU A 389 -34.89 18.78 -26.08
C GLU A 389 -36.40 18.48 -25.87
N ASN A 390 -37.01 19.02 -24.81
CA ASN A 390 -38.46 18.92 -24.61
C ASN A 390 -39.27 19.75 -25.62
N GLN A 391 -38.77 20.92 -26.04
CA GLN A 391 -39.40 21.71 -27.11
C GLN A 391 -39.31 20.99 -28.47
N ASP A 392 -38.21 20.31 -28.76
CA ASP A 392 -38.03 19.53 -30.00
C ASP A 392 -38.86 18.24 -30.04
N GLN A 393 -39.09 17.58 -28.89
CA GLN A 393 -40.01 16.43 -28.82
C GLN A 393 -41.50 16.84 -28.95
N ILE A 394 -41.88 18.04 -28.48
CA ILE A 394 -43.24 18.59 -28.63
C ILE A 394 -43.46 19.13 -30.07
N GLY A 395 -42.39 19.58 -30.76
CA GLY A 395 -42.47 20.05 -32.14
C GLY A 395 -42.69 18.95 -33.20
N ASN A 396 -42.29 17.71 -32.91
CA ASN A 396 -42.31 16.61 -33.88
C ASN A 396 -43.67 15.94 -34.12
N THR A 397 -44.74 16.34 -33.42
CA THR A 397 -46.12 15.92 -33.74
C THR A 397 -46.86 16.85 -34.72
N SER A 398 -46.25 17.97 -35.15
CA SER A 398 -46.91 18.91 -36.08
C SER A 398 -46.30 18.98 -37.51
N LEU A 399 -45.13 18.38 -37.72
CA LEU A 399 -44.39 18.48 -38.98
C LEU A 399 -44.77 17.47 -40.07
N PHE A 400 -45.72 16.57 -39.82
CA PHE A 400 -46.21 15.60 -40.81
C PHE A 400 -47.46 16.04 -41.61
N ARG A 401 -47.97 17.27 -41.44
CA ARG A 401 -49.17 17.77 -42.16
C ARG A 401 -48.96 18.88 -43.19
N ARG A 402 -47.73 19.35 -43.42
CA ARG A 402 -47.49 20.52 -44.30
C ARG A 402 -46.62 20.27 -45.55
N ALA A 403 -46.28 19.03 -45.87
CA ALA A 403 -45.45 18.68 -47.03
C ALA A 403 -46.24 18.07 -48.21
N ALA A 404 -47.46 18.56 -48.51
CA ALA A 404 -48.26 18.04 -49.64
C ALA A 404 -48.84 19.11 -50.59
N ASN A 405 -48.51 20.40 -50.46
CA ASN A 405 -49.18 21.44 -51.27
C ASN A 405 -48.29 22.56 -51.83
N TRP A 406 -47.03 22.30 -52.19
CA TRP A 406 -46.23 23.31 -52.89
C TRP A 406 -45.24 22.75 -53.90
N VAL A 407 -45.78 22.19 -54.98
CA VAL A 407 -45.10 22.11 -56.27
C VAL A 407 -46.05 22.70 -57.31
N ARG A 408 -45.87 23.99 -57.66
CA ARG A 408 -46.10 24.56 -59.00
C ARG A 408 -45.88 26.08 -59.01
N GLY A 409 -44.89 26.51 -59.82
CA GLY A 409 -44.75 27.85 -60.39
C GLY A 409 -44.27 28.91 -59.39
N GLY A 410 -43.38 29.82 -59.72
CA GLY A 410 -42.85 30.25 -61.00
C GLY A 410 -42.09 31.57 -60.77
N ASP A 411 -41.30 31.93 -61.75
CA ASP A 411 -40.38 33.08 -61.84
C ASP A 411 -40.81 34.42 -61.21
N GLY A 412 -39.83 35.19 -60.72
CA GLY A 412 -40.08 36.58 -60.32
C GLY A 412 -38.88 37.39 -59.79
N LYS A 413 -38.09 37.93 -60.72
CA LYS A 413 -37.02 38.96 -60.63
C LYS A 413 -37.10 40.04 -59.51
N LYS A 414 -35.87 40.48 -59.12
CA LYS A 414 -35.44 41.84 -58.65
C LYS A 414 -35.89 42.25 -57.23
N LYS A 415 -35.09 42.91 -56.38
CA LYS A 415 -34.17 44.04 -56.59
C LYS A 415 -33.28 44.27 -55.36
N GLU A 416 -32.14 44.93 -55.57
CA GLU A 416 -31.09 45.37 -54.64
C GLU A 416 -31.57 46.24 -53.46
N ARG A 417 -30.88 46.16 -52.31
CA ARG A 417 -30.25 47.33 -51.68
C ARG A 417 -29.17 46.96 -50.63
N LYS A 418 -28.04 47.65 -50.76
CA LYS A 418 -26.81 47.63 -49.95
C LYS A 418 -27.01 48.25 -48.55
N GLN A 419 -26.25 47.76 -47.56
CA GLN A 419 -25.44 48.52 -46.58
C GLN A 419 -24.74 47.52 -45.64
N THR A 420 -23.46 47.19 -45.85
CA THR A 420 -22.26 47.74 -45.18
C THR A 420 -22.23 47.59 -43.66
N ALA A 421 -21.52 46.57 -43.17
CA ALA A 421 -20.54 46.68 -42.08
C ALA A 421 -19.64 45.42 -42.05
N SER A 422 -18.39 45.60 -42.45
CA SER A 422 -17.22 44.81 -42.04
C SER A 422 -17.11 44.82 -40.51
N SER A 423 -16.72 43.74 -39.81
CA SER A 423 -15.33 43.28 -39.80
C SER A 423 -15.21 41.82 -39.33
N SER A 424 -14.33 41.13 -40.04
CA SER A 424 -13.67 39.87 -39.72
C SER A 424 -12.90 39.93 -38.40
N HIS A 425 -13.04 38.92 -37.54
CA HIS A 425 -11.94 38.32 -36.76
C HIS A 425 -12.34 36.89 -36.35
N THR A 426 -12.07 35.94 -37.24
CA THR A 426 -11.89 34.52 -36.91
C THR A 426 -10.57 34.38 -36.16
N SER A 427 -10.62 34.21 -34.84
CA SER A 427 -9.49 33.65 -34.08
C SER A 427 -9.85 32.22 -33.69
N ASN A 428 -9.22 31.28 -34.38
CA ASN A 428 -9.09 29.90 -33.93
C ASN A 428 -8.25 29.92 -32.64
N ALA A 429 -8.91 29.94 -31.48
CA ALA A 429 -8.27 29.58 -30.23
C ALA A 429 -8.15 28.05 -30.19
N SER A 430 -7.12 27.53 -30.85
CA SER A 430 -6.57 26.22 -30.59
C SER A 430 -6.22 26.15 -29.10
N LEU A 431 -7.04 25.48 -28.30
CA LEU A 431 -6.68 25.00 -26.97
C LEU A 431 -5.42 24.15 -27.13
N ARG A 432 -4.26 24.73 -26.80
CA ARG A 432 -3.04 23.97 -26.63
C ARG A 432 -3.30 22.96 -25.51
N PRO A 433 -2.98 21.67 -25.69
CA PRO A 433 -3.00 20.74 -24.58
C PRO A 433 -2.03 21.25 -23.51
N LEU A 434 -2.50 21.32 -22.26
CA LEU A 434 -1.62 21.49 -21.11
C LEU A 434 -0.53 20.40 -21.16
N PRO A 435 0.73 20.72 -20.81
CA PRO A 435 1.81 19.74 -20.86
C PRO A 435 1.52 18.60 -19.88
N ASN A 436 1.04 17.48 -20.40
CA ASN A 436 1.05 16.22 -19.67
C ASN A 436 2.53 15.88 -19.46
N GLN A 437 2.99 15.98 -18.21
CA GLN A 437 4.38 15.87 -17.75
C GLN A 437 5.14 17.20 -17.70
N ILE A 438 4.79 18.05 -16.74
CA ILE A 438 5.83 18.82 -16.07
C ILE A 438 6.49 17.85 -15.06
N LYS A 439 7.52 17.12 -15.51
CA LYS A 439 8.54 16.61 -14.58
C LYS A 439 9.28 17.86 -14.09
N PHE A 440 8.81 18.42 -12.97
CA PHE A 440 9.53 19.48 -12.29
C PHE A 440 10.73 18.83 -11.63
N ASP A 441 11.82 18.71 -12.39
CA ASP A 441 13.12 18.33 -11.85
C ASP A 441 13.69 19.56 -11.14
N ALA A 442 13.08 19.88 -10.00
CA ALA A 442 13.42 21.06 -9.20
C ALA A 442 14.92 21.07 -8.90
N GLN A 443 15.50 19.90 -8.65
CA GLN A 443 16.93 19.72 -8.41
C GLN A 443 17.75 20.16 -9.62
N ALA A 444 17.41 19.72 -10.84
CA ALA A 444 18.12 20.11 -12.06
C ALA A 444 17.99 21.60 -12.43
N GLN A 445 16.82 22.19 -12.20
CA GLN A 445 16.57 23.61 -12.51
C GLN A 445 17.22 24.56 -11.49
N ILE A 446 17.25 24.16 -10.21
CA ILE A 446 17.99 24.85 -9.14
C ILE A 446 19.50 24.74 -9.37
N LEU A 447 20.01 23.54 -9.73
CA LEU A 447 21.42 23.37 -10.14
C LEU A 447 21.78 24.22 -11.36
N HIS A 448 20.85 24.38 -12.32
CA HIS A 448 21.08 25.22 -13.49
C HIS A 448 21.13 26.72 -13.15
N GLU A 449 20.27 27.23 -12.25
CA GLU A 449 20.34 28.63 -11.80
C GLU A 449 21.54 28.90 -10.88
N MET A 450 21.94 27.91 -10.06
CA MET A 450 23.15 27.97 -9.24
C MET A 450 24.46 27.87 -10.05
N ASN A 451 24.42 27.37 -11.29
CA ASN A 451 25.56 27.27 -12.21
C ASN A 451 25.81 28.55 -13.05
N SER A 452 25.25 29.69 -12.64
CA SER A 452 25.63 31.01 -13.19
C SER A 452 27.13 31.27 -13.01
N PRO A 453 27.85 31.87 -13.99
CA PRO A 453 29.32 31.90 -14.06
C PRO A 453 30.04 32.75 -13.00
N TYR A 454 29.36 33.14 -11.91
CA TYR A 454 29.92 33.90 -10.80
C TYR A 454 29.85 33.08 -9.50
N SER A 455 30.69 32.05 -9.31
CA SER A 455 31.24 31.59 -8.01
C SER A 455 31.73 30.13 -7.98
N GLU A 456 32.82 29.78 -8.68
CA GLU A 456 33.34 28.39 -8.66
C GLU A 456 33.80 27.88 -7.28
N SER A 457 33.95 28.72 -6.25
CA SER A 457 34.41 28.31 -4.92
C SER A 457 33.32 28.14 -3.85
N ASN A 458 32.08 28.59 -4.07
CA ASN A 458 30.99 28.50 -3.09
C ASN A 458 30.01 27.34 -3.35
N ILE A 459 30.19 26.60 -4.45
CA ILE A 459 29.17 25.70 -5.03
C ILE A 459 29.13 24.30 -4.37
N LEU A 460 30.16 23.87 -3.64
CA LEU A 460 30.16 22.51 -3.06
C LEU A 460 29.44 22.38 -1.70
N PHE A 461 29.28 23.49 -0.96
CA PHE A 461 28.69 23.46 0.39
C PHE A 461 27.16 23.52 0.37
N MET A 462 26.60 24.32 -0.55
CA MET A 462 25.16 24.58 -0.65
C MET A 462 24.31 23.36 -1.06
N PRO A 463 24.72 22.50 -2.02
CA PRO A 463 23.97 21.31 -2.37
C PRO A 463 23.84 20.34 -1.20
N LYS A 464 24.91 20.17 -0.41
CA LYS A 464 24.91 19.29 0.75
C LYS A 464 23.98 19.80 1.86
N LEU A 465 24.05 21.10 2.17
CA LEU A 465 23.13 21.73 3.13
C LEU A 465 21.67 21.57 2.67
N PHE A 466 21.41 21.79 1.38
CA PHE A 466 20.08 21.62 0.82
C PHE A 466 19.62 20.15 0.93
N ASP A 467 20.45 19.19 0.56
CA ASP A 467 20.14 17.76 0.67
C ASP A 467 19.87 17.35 2.13
N ASP A 468 20.64 17.86 3.09
CA ASP A 468 20.45 17.57 4.53
C ASP A 468 19.14 18.17 5.05
N ILE A 469 18.81 19.43 4.67
CA ILE A 469 17.53 20.06 4.97
C ILE A 469 16.38 19.25 4.35
N MET A 470 16.51 18.85 3.09
CA MET A 470 15.48 18.11 2.37
C MET A 470 15.24 16.72 2.96
N ASN A 471 16.29 16.00 3.36
CA ASN A 471 16.17 14.70 4.03
C ASN A 471 15.43 14.82 5.36
N LYS A 472 15.76 15.83 6.19
CA LYS A 472 15.06 16.09 7.46
C LYS A 472 13.60 16.49 7.26
N ILE A 473 13.29 17.23 6.19
CA ILE A 473 11.91 17.55 5.80
C ILE A 473 11.17 16.29 5.37
N LEU A 474 11.80 15.43 4.55
CA LEU A 474 11.22 14.16 4.13
C LEU A 474 10.92 13.27 5.34
N GLU A 475 11.84 13.14 6.29
CA GLU A 475 11.62 12.41 7.56
C GLU A 475 10.52 13.02 8.43
N ALA A 476 10.28 14.33 8.34
CA ALA A 476 9.20 14.98 9.08
C ALA A 476 7.83 14.79 8.41
N VAL A 477 7.79 14.82 7.07
CA VAL A 477 6.58 14.70 6.24
C VAL A 477 6.11 13.25 6.15
N PHE A 478 7.03 12.34 5.88
CA PHE A 478 6.77 10.92 5.88
C PHE A 478 7.04 10.43 7.29
N ASP A 479 6.05 9.87 7.99
CA ASP A 479 6.21 9.42 9.37
C ASP A 479 7.09 8.15 9.46
N ILE A 480 8.34 8.27 9.01
CA ILE A 480 9.33 7.22 8.98
C ILE A 480 9.82 7.10 10.41
N GLY A 481 9.14 6.24 11.19
CA GLY A 481 9.56 5.93 12.56
C GLY A 481 11.06 5.63 12.63
N SER A 482 11.66 5.95 13.77
CA SER A 482 13.11 5.83 14.02
C SER A 482 13.69 4.56 13.36
N PRO A 483 14.85 4.65 12.67
CA PRO A 483 15.38 3.59 11.82
C PRO A 483 15.67 2.25 12.51
N ASN A 484 15.46 2.13 13.83
CA ASN A 484 15.83 0.97 14.63
C ASN A 484 14.74 -0.10 14.80
N ASP A 485 13.46 0.14 14.42
CA ASP A 485 12.36 -0.76 14.84
C ASP A 485 11.63 -1.57 13.75
N LYS A 486 11.95 -1.41 12.45
CA LYS A 486 11.24 -2.14 11.37
C LYS A 486 12.14 -2.67 10.26
N SER A 487 11.78 -3.86 9.75
CA SER A 487 12.45 -4.53 8.64
C SER A 487 12.35 -3.73 7.33
N GLU A 488 13.33 -3.89 6.44
CA GLU A 488 13.42 -3.15 5.18
C GLU A 488 12.25 -3.44 4.22
N GLU A 489 11.62 -4.62 4.32
CA GLU A 489 10.41 -4.98 3.56
C GLU A 489 9.14 -4.31 4.08
N GLU A 490 9.00 -4.13 5.40
CA GLU A 490 7.87 -3.39 6.00
C GLU A 490 7.93 -1.88 5.69
N ARG A 491 9.14 -1.31 5.52
CA ARG A 491 9.30 0.09 5.08
C ARG A 491 8.79 0.35 3.67
N LYS A 492 8.81 -0.65 2.79
CA LYS A 492 8.36 -0.49 1.39
C LYS A 492 6.86 -0.47 1.22
N HIS A 493 6.07 -0.92 2.20
CA HIS A 493 4.63 -1.14 2.02
C HIS A 493 3.72 -0.16 2.78
N THR A 494 4.24 0.79 3.55
CA THR A 494 3.36 1.75 4.26
C THR A 494 4.06 3.09 4.51
N ILE A 495 4.35 3.83 3.42
CA ILE A 495 4.71 5.24 3.53
C ILE A 495 3.40 6.03 3.63
N ASN A 496 2.97 6.32 4.86
CA ASN A 496 1.86 7.24 5.09
C ASN A 496 2.41 8.67 5.13
N LEU A 497 1.96 9.52 4.21
CA LEU A 497 2.16 10.96 4.33
C LEU A 497 1.42 11.44 5.59
N ARG A 498 2.09 12.26 6.40
CA ARG A 498 1.37 13.06 7.39
C ARG A 498 0.56 14.13 6.64
N PRO A 499 -0.69 14.38 7.05
CA PRO A 499 -1.43 15.52 6.56
C PRO A 499 -0.61 16.80 6.76
N ILE A 500 -0.55 17.66 5.74
CA ILE A 500 0.15 18.95 5.84
C ILE A 500 -0.69 19.90 6.69
N GLU A 501 -0.49 19.81 8.00
CA GLU A 501 -1.07 20.68 9.02
C GLU A 501 -0.11 21.84 9.37
N ILE A 502 -0.64 22.89 10.00
CA ILE A 502 0.16 24.04 10.47
C ILE A 502 1.32 23.57 11.36
N ASP A 503 1.11 22.55 12.17
CA ASP A 503 2.12 21.96 13.06
C ASP A 503 3.28 21.33 12.29
N LEU A 504 3.00 20.66 11.17
CA LEU A 504 4.03 20.09 10.31
C LEU A 504 4.84 21.20 9.63
N VAL A 505 4.17 22.25 9.15
CA VAL A 505 4.83 23.43 8.57
C VAL A 505 5.71 24.13 9.60
N GLN A 506 5.22 24.34 10.83
CA GLN A 506 6.00 24.92 11.93
C GLN A 506 7.21 24.05 12.29
N LYS A 507 7.04 22.72 12.30
CA LYS A 507 8.13 21.76 12.54
C LYS A 507 9.19 21.85 11.45
N ILE A 508 8.79 21.93 10.19
CA ILE A 508 9.69 22.07 9.04
C ILE A 508 10.44 23.40 9.10
N VAL A 509 9.76 24.52 9.35
CA VAL A 509 10.41 25.83 9.55
C VAL A 509 11.39 25.78 10.72
N GLY A 510 11.04 25.08 11.80
CA GLY A 510 11.94 24.84 12.93
C GLY A 510 13.19 24.05 12.54
N LEU A 511 13.04 23.00 11.73
CA LEU A 511 14.16 22.20 11.22
C LEU A 511 15.09 23.03 10.33
N ILE A 512 14.54 23.79 9.36
CA ILE A 512 15.33 24.65 8.47
C ILE A 512 16.15 25.67 9.26
N ASN A 513 15.51 26.36 10.21
CA ASN A 513 16.19 27.34 11.06
C ASN A 513 17.29 26.68 11.90
N ASN A 514 17.08 25.44 12.35
CA ASN A 514 18.09 24.70 13.10
C ASN A 514 19.31 24.39 12.22
N GLU A 515 19.12 23.97 10.97
CA GLU A 515 20.23 23.74 10.03
C GLU A 515 20.98 25.02 9.68
N PHE A 516 20.27 26.14 9.45
CA PHE A 516 20.93 27.44 9.27
C PHE A 516 21.80 27.81 10.47
N ASN A 517 21.33 27.53 11.68
CA ASN A 517 22.09 27.79 12.90
C ASN A 517 23.30 26.86 13.04
N GLU A 518 23.22 25.60 12.63
CA GLU A 518 24.37 24.69 12.63
C GLU A 518 25.43 25.14 11.63
N VAL A 519 25.05 25.50 10.40
CA VAL A 519 25.98 26.03 9.39
C VAL A 519 26.61 27.34 9.82
N ASN A 520 25.81 28.29 10.32
CA ASN A 520 26.33 29.56 10.83
C ASN A 520 27.32 29.35 11.98
N ARG A 521 27.14 28.28 12.78
CA ARG A 521 28.08 27.92 13.85
C ARG A 521 29.40 27.40 13.31
N GLU A 522 29.39 26.60 12.24
CA GLU A 522 30.61 26.14 11.57
C GLU A 522 31.34 27.28 10.85
N LEU A 523 30.60 28.22 10.27
CA LEU A 523 31.15 29.39 9.57
C LEU A 523 31.72 30.45 10.52
N ILE A 524 31.30 30.46 11.79
CA ILE A 524 31.75 31.42 12.80
C ILE A 524 33.27 31.36 13.02
N ASP A 525 33.88 30.17 12.92
CA ASP A 525 35.33 29.99 13.07
C ASP A 525 36.11 30.62 11.90
N LEU A 526 35.42 30.95 10.81
CA LEU A 526 35.94 31.63 9.62
C LEU A 526 35.49 33.09 9.55
N ASP A 527 34.80 33.61 10.57
CA ASP A 527 34.20 34.96 10.59
C ASP A 527 33.17 35.18 9.47
N LEU A 528 32.47 34.10 9.08
CA LEU A 528 31.45 34.09 8.04
C LEU A 528 30.07 33.76 8.64
N SER A 529 29.01 34.17 7.92
CA SER A 529 27.63 33.71 8.16
C SER A 529 26.89 33.58 6.83
N LEU A 530 25.87 32.74 6.81
CA LEU A 530 24.89 32.70 5.73
C LEU A 530 24.23 34.08 5.62
N SER A 531 24.18 34.60 4.39
CA SER A 531 23.50 35.86 4.13
C SER A 531 21.99 35.69 4.32
N GLY A 532 21.31 36.77 4.69
CA GLY A 532 19.84 36.79 4.75
C GLY A 532 19.19 36.34 3.44
N VAL A 533 19.80 36.73 2.31
CA VAL A 533 19.34 36.36 0.96
C VAL A 533 19.38 34.85 0.76
N VAL A 534 20.45 34.18 1.16
CA VAL A 534 20.57 32.72 1.02
C VAL A 534 19.54 31.99 1.90
N MET A 535 19.31 32.47 3.12
CA MET A 535 18.30 31.91 4.01
C MET A 535 16.87 32.09 3.45
N GLU A 536 16.57 33.25 2.86
CA GLU A 536 15.30 33.54 2.19
C GLU A 536 15.09 32.66 0.95
N GLU A 537 16.12 32.46 0.13
CA GLU A 537 16.07 31.57 -1.04
C GLU A 537 15.80 30.12 -0.64
N ILE A 538 16.50 29.60 0.38
CA ILE A 538 16.26 28.23 0.86
C ILE A 538 14.84 28.10 1.44
N HIS A 539 14.35 29.09 2.20
CA HIS A 539 12.96 29.09 2.66
C HIS A 539 11.95 29.05 1.50
N LEU A 540 12.16 29.86 0.46
CA LEU A 540 11.31 29.88 -0.73
C LEU A 540 11.32 28.51 -1.43
N LEU A 541 12.50 27.90 -1.60
CA LEU A 541 12.64 26.58 -2.19
C LEU A 541 11.89 25.50 -1.41
N VAL A 542 11.96 25.54 -0.07
CA VAL A 542 11.21 24.60 0.77
C VAL A 542 9.70 24.83 0.66
N VAL A 543 9.23 26.08 0.63
CA VAL A 543 7.80 26.39 0.45
C VAL A 543 7.31 25.91 -0.91
N ILE A 544 8.08 26.12 -1.98
CA ILE A 544 7.77 25.59 -3.32
C ILE A 544 7.69 24.07 -3.27
N TYR A 545 8.65 23.41 -2.62
CA TYR A 545 8.67 21.96 -2.50
C TYR A 545 7.47 21.41 -1.74
N LEU A 546 7.10 22.01 -0.60
CA LEU A 546 5.91 21.64 0.17
C LEU A 546 4.62 21.87 -0.62
N THR A 547 4.57 22.93 -1.41
CA THR A 547 3.44 23.20 -2.29
C THR A 547 3.32 22.11 -3.38
N ILE A 548 4.44 21.66 -3.93
CA ILE A 548 4.48 20.56 -4.91
C ILE A 548 4.05 19.24 -4.25
N LEU A 549 4.55 18.94 -3.04
CA LEU A 549 4.13 17.76 -2.29
C LEU A 549 2.63 17.77 -2.00
N TYR A 550 2.11 18.88 -1.48
CA TYR A 550 0.68 19.06 -1.23
C TYR A 550 -0.14 18.90 -2.51
N TYR A 551 0.29 19.54 -3.60
CA TYR A 551 -0.35 19.40 -4.90
C TYR A 551 -0.38 17.94 -5.37
N ASN A 552 0.73 17.22 -5.25
CA ASN A 552 0.82 15.82 -5.66
C ASN A 552 -0.05 14.90 -4.79
N GLU A 553 -0.15 15.17 -3.49
CA GLU A 553 -1.03 14.44 -2.57
C GLU A 553 -2.51 14.67 -2.93
N GLN A 554 -2.91 15.93 -3.12
CA GLN A 554 -4.25 16.29 -3.56
C GLN A 554 -4.56 15.68 -4.92
N LYS A 555 -3.62 15.76 -5.87
CA LYS A 555 -3.75 15.15 -7.19
C LYS A 555 -3.92 13.64 -7.09
N LYS A 556 -3.13 12.94 -6.26
CA LYS A 556 -3.26 11.50 -6.03
C LYS A 556 -4.65 11.16 -5.50
N HIS A 557 -5.16 11.92 -4.53
CA HIS A 557 -6.51 11.75 -4.01
C HIS A 557 -7.57 11.92 -5.11
N PHE A 558 -7.45 12.96 -5.94
CA PHE A 558 -8.34 13.16 -7.09
C PHE A 558 -8.22 12.03 -8.12
N ASP A 559 -7.00 11.58 -8.43
CA ASP A 559 -6.74 10.48 -9.37
C ASP A 559 -7.37 9.17 -8.86
N GLU A 560 -7.30 8.87 -7.55
CA GLU A 560 -7.96 7.71 -6.93
C GLU A 560 -9.49 7.78 -7.02
N GLN A 561 -10.08 8.97 -6.81
CA GLN A 561 -11.51 9.19 -6.99
C GLN A 561 -11.93 9.03 -8.47
N ILE A 562 -11.12 9.57 -9.39
CA ILE A 562 -11.34 9.43 -10.85
C ILE A 562 -11.24 7.95 -11.25
N GLU A 563 -10.28 7.21 -10.72
CA GLU A 563 -10.12 5.79 -11.02
C GLU A 563 -11.30 4.98 -10.50
N THR A 564 -11.77 5.26 -9.28
CA THR A 564 -12.98 4.64 -8.73
C THR A 564 -14.19 4.88 -9.64
N LEU A 565 -14.35 6.12 -10.12
CA LEU A 565 -15.41 6.47 -11.06
C LEU A 565 -15.24 5.79 -12.43
N ASN A 566 -14.00 5.63 -12.92
CA ASN A 566 -13.71 4.91 -14.17
C ASN A 566 -14.03 3.41 -14.06
N VAL A 567 -13.70 2.78 -12.93
CA VAL A 567 -14.03 1.37 -12.67
C VAL A 567 -15.55 1.18 -12.65
N GLN A 568 -16.27 2.06 -11.98
CA GLN A 568 -17.75 2.02 -11.97
C GLN A 568 -18.34 2.28 -13.35
N LYS A 569 -17.80 3.26 -14.10
CA LYS A 569 -18.16 3.52 -15.49
C LYS A 569 -17.97 2.29 -16.37
N GLN A 570 -16.83 1.61 -16.27
CA GLN A 570 -16.56 0.37 -17.01
C GLN A 570 -17.57 -0.73 -16.63
N SER A 571 -17.86 -0.91 -15.34
CA SER A 571 -18.87 -1.89 -14.90
C SER A 571 -20.25 -1.60 -15.50
N LEU A 572 -20.68 -0.34 -15.51
CA LEU A 572 -21.95 0.08 -16.11
C LEU A 572 -21.95 -0.09 -17.64
N GLN A 573 -20.82 0.21 -18.29
CA GLN A 573 -20.64 0.01 -19.74
C GLN A 573 -20.73 -1.48 -20.11
N GLN A 574 -20.07 -2.36 -19.35
CA GLN A 574 -20.14 -3.80 -19.58
C GLN A 574 -21.56 -4.34 -19.36
N TYR A 575 -22.25 -3.87 -18.32
CA TYR A 575 -23.66 -4.19 -18.11
C TYR A 575 -24.52 -3.77 -19.31
N PHE A 576 -24.37 -2.52 -19.79
CA PHE A 576 -25.08 -2.02 -20.96
C PHE A 576 -24.87 -2.87 -22.21
N ILE A 577 -23.60 -3.17 -22.51
CA ILE A 577 -23.21 -3.99 -23.67
C ILE A 577 -23.83 -5.38 -23.57
N SER A 578 -23.78 -6.02 -22.39
CA SER A 578 -24.32 -7.38 -22.19
C SER A 578 -25.83 -7.49 -22.39
N VAL A 579 -26.57 -6.39 -22.19
CA VAL A 579 -28.03 -6.33 -22.32
C VAL A 579 -28.45 -6.02 -23.76
N ILE A 580 -27.71 -5.16 -24.45
CA ILE A 580 -28.11 -4.61 -25.77
C ILE A 580 -27.44 -5.31 -26.95
N VAL A 581 -26.24 -5.86 -26.76
CA VAL A 581 -25.50 -6.57 -27.81
C VAL A 581 -25.80 -8.07 -27.66
N PRO A 582 -26.40 -8.73 -28.67
CA PRO A 582 -26.47 -10.18 -28.72
C PRO A 582 -25.03 -10.73 -28.61
N ASP A 583 -24.81 -11.56 -27.62
CA ASP A 583 -23.52 -11.76 -26.91
C ASP A 583 -22.49 -12.58 -27.71
N ALA A 584 -22.13 -12.09 -28.89
CA ALA A 584 -21.23 -12.73 -29.86
C ALA A 584 -19.85 -13.08 -29.28
N LEU A 585 -19.43 -12.39 -28.22
CA LEU A 585 -18.19 -12.70 -27.51
C LEU A 585 -18.34 -13.97 -26.65
N LEU A 586 -19.41 -14.07 -25.86
CA LEU A 586 -19.70 -15.28 -25.09
C LEU A 586 -19.98 -16.48 -26.01
N ASP A 587 -20.65 -16.27 -27.14
CA ASP A 587 -20.84 -17.30 -28.17
C ASP A 587 -19.51 -17.76 -28.78
N LYS A 588 -18.56 -16.84 -28.99
CA LYS A 588 -17.20 -17.16 -29.43
C LYS A 588 -16.42 -17.98 -28.39
N GLU A 589 -16.41 -17.52 -27.15
CA GLU A 589 -15.74 -18.24 -26.07
C GLU A 589 -16.33 -19.64 -25.86
N ALA A 590 -17.66 -19.77 -25.91
CA ALA A 590 -18.35 -21.05 -25.86
C ALA A 590 -17.92 -21.99 -27.00
N GLY A 591 -17.80 -21.47 -28.24
CA GLY A 591 -17.34 -22.25 -29.39
C GLY A 591 -15.88 -22.71 -29.24
N LYS A 592 -15.00 -21.84 -28.73
CA LYS A 592 -13.59 -22.17 -28.42
C LYS A 592 -13.48 -23.22 -27.31
N GLU A 593 -14.30 -23.12 -26.28
CA GLU A 593 -14.32 -24.10 -25.20
C GLU A 593 -14.78 -25.48 -25.71
N LEU A 594 -15.87 -25.55 -26.49
CA LEU A 594 -16.34 -26.83 -27.03
C LEU A 594 -15.25 -27.53 -27.87
N THR A 595 -14.59 -26.80 -28.76
CA THR A 595 -13.51 -27.34 -29.60
C THR A 595 -12.33 -27.84 -28.77
N THR A 596 -11.95 -27.10 -27.72
CA THR A 596 -10.92 -27.51 -26.77
C THR A 596 -11.31 -28.80 -26.03
N GLN A 597 -12.58 -28.97 -25.66
CA GLN A 597 -13.04 -30.19 -25.00
C GLN A 597 -13.08 -31.42 -25.89
N VAL A 598 -13.47 -31.25 -27.16
CA VAL A 598 -13.40 -32.31 -28.17
C VAL A 598 -11.94 -32.77 -28.33
N HIS A 599 -11.01 -31.83 -28.47
CA HIS A 599 -9.57 -32.11 -28.53
C HIS A 599 -9.06 -32.87 -27.30
N ASN A 600 -9.34 -32.36 -26.10
CA ASN A 600 -8.90 -32.97 -24.84
C ASN A 600 -9.47 -34.38 -24.65
N THR A 601 -10.70 -34.63 -25.11
CA THR A 601 -11.32 -35.96 -25.02
C THR A 601 -10.67 -36.93 -25.98
N LEU A 602 -10.42 -36.53 -27.24
CA LEU A 602 -9.67 -37.36 -28.19
C LEU A 602 -8.27 -37.69 -27.67
N GLN A 603 -7.56 -36.70 -27.13
CA GLN A 603 -6.23 -36.92 -26.54
C GLN A 603 -6.27 -37.96 -25.42
N ARG A 604 -7.30 -37.92 -24.57
CA ARG A 604 -7.49 -38.89 -23.49
C ARG A 604 -7.81 -40.28 -24.01
N GLU A 605 -8.72 -40.40 -24.98
CA GLU A 605 -9.02 -41.69 -25.61
C GLU A 605 -7.80 -42.28 -26.31
N LEU A 606 -6.98 -41.44 -26.96
CA LEU A 606 -5.73 -41.88 -27.56
C LEU A 606 -4.77 -42.41 -26.51
N THR A 607 -4.68 -41.70 -25.39
CA THR A 607 -3.85 -42.10 -24.26
C THR A 607 -4.28 -43.49 -23.78
N VAL A 608 -5.57 -43.72 -23.55
CA VAL A 608 -6.10 -45.02 -23.13
C VAL A 608 -5.81 -46.10 -24.17
N THR A 609 -6.08 -45.82 -25.45
CA THR A 609 -5.83 -46.75 -26.56
C THR A 609 -4.35 -47.10 -26.68
N ALA A 610 -3.45 -46.12 -26.52
CA ALA A 610 -2.00 -46.33 -26.51
C ALA A 610 -1.57 -47.23 -25.34
N HIS A 611 -2.14 -47.03 -24.14
CA HIS A 611 -1.89 -47.92 -23.00
C HIS A 611 -2.34 -49.35 -23.27
N GLU A 612 -3.51 -49.53 -23.89
CA GLU A 612 -4.03 -50.85 -24.27
C GLU A 612 -3.16 -51.52 -25.33
N ILE A 613 -2.73 -50.79 -26.36
CA ILE A 613 -1.80 -51.27 -27.40
C ILE A 613 -0.48 -51.72 -26.78
N ILE A 614 0.11 -50.89 -25.90
CA ILE A 614 1.38 -51.22 -25.24
C ILE A 614 1.20 -52.43 -24.33
N LYS A 615 0.09 -52.52 -23.58
CA LYS A 615 -0.21 -53.67 -22.72
C LYS A 615 -0.44 -54.95 -23.52
N GLU A 616 -1.17 -54.88 -24.63
CA GLU A 616 -1.40 -56.01 -25.53
C GLU A 616 -0.08 -56.52 -26.11
N ILE A 617 0.72 -55.61 -26.69
CA ILE A 617 2.04 -55.96 -27.22
C ILE A 617 2.89 -56.53 -26.08
N TRP A 618 2.98 -55.88 -24.93
CA TRP A 618 3.70 -56.37 -23.76
C TRP A 618 3.34 -57.81 -23.38
N LEU A 619 2.04 -58.11 -23.28
CA LEU A 619 1.56 -59.46 -22.93
C LEU A 619 1.88 -60.50 -24.01
N SER A 620 1.97 -60.08 -25.28
CA SER A 620 2.36 -60.95 -26.39
C SER A 620 3.88 -61.22 -26.47
N GLN A 621 4.73 -60.40 -25.83
CA GLN A 621 6.19 -60.51 -25.92
C GLN A 621 6.81 -61.51 -24.93
N GLN A 622 6.35 -62.78 -24.93
CA GLN A 622 7.08 -63.87 -24.22
C GLN A 622 8.51 -64.09 -24.77
N LYS A 623 8.77 -63.61 -26.00
CA LYS A 623 10.02 -63.76 -26.75
C LYS A 623 11.20 -62.92 -26.23
N LEU A 624 10.97 -61.98 -25.30
CA LEU A 624 12.03 -61.17 -24.70
C LEU A 624 12.57 -61.76 -23.39
N SER A 625 12.18 -62.98 -23.01
CA SER A 625 12.81 -63.66 -21.88
C SER A 625 14.26 -64.03 -22.23
N ARG A 626 15.15 -64.05 -21.22
CA ARG A 626 16.55 -64.46 -21.42
C ARG A 626 16.66 -65.81 -22.14
N LYS A 627 15.80 -66.76 -21.79
CA LYS A 627 15.76 -68.09 -22.40
C LYS A 627 15.44 -68.04 -23.89
N GLU A 628 14.43 -67.26 -24.29
CA GLU A 628 14.07 -67.11 -25.70
C GLU A 628 15.16 -66.36 -26.48
N LEU A 629 15.76 -65.32 -25.90
CA LEU A 629 16.90 -64.61 -26.50
C LEU A 629 18.11 -65.53 -26.66
N GLN A 630 18.34 -66.41 -25.68
CA GLN A 630 19.38 -67.42 -25.74
C GLN A 630 19.09 -68.44 -26.85
N ASN A 631 17.86 -68.94 -26.98
CA ASN A 631 17.47 -69.81 -28.09
C ASN A 631 17.71 -69.15 -29.45
N VAL A 632 17.45 -67.84 -29.57
CA VAL A 632 17.75 -67.07 -30.80
C VAL A 632 19.26 -67.04 -31.06
N CYS A 633 20.09 -66.81 -30.04
CA CYS A 633 21.54 -66.86 -30.16
C CYS A 633 22.03 -68.26 -30.53
N ASP A 634 21.50 -69.30 -29.87
CA ASP A 634 21.86 -70.71 -30.10
C ASP A 634 21.55 -71.13 -31.54
N GLY A 635 20.42 -70.67 -32.10
CA GLY A 635 20.06 -70.89 -33.50
C GLY A 635 21.05 -70.28 -34.49
N LYS A 636 21.82 -69.26 -34.09
CA LYS A 636 22.86 -68.62 -34.92
C LYS A 636 24.22 -69.33 -34.84
N LEU A 637 24.43 -70.26 -33.91
CA LEU A 637 25.73 -70.92 -33.71
C LEU A 637 26.25 -71.63 -34.97
N GLN A 638 25.36 -72.15 -35.81
CA GLN A 638 25.74 -72.88 -37.02
C GLN A 638 26.14 -71.97 -38.20
N THR A 639 25.75 -70.69 -38.15
CA THR A 639 25.88 -69.75 -39.28
C THR A 639 26.68 -68.49 -38.94
N ALA A 640 26.98 -68.27 -37.66
CA ALA A 640 27.75 -67.14 -37.20
C ALA A 640 29.24 -67.23 -37.57
N ASP A 641 29.86 -66.07 -37.76
CA ASP A 641 31.30 -66.01 -38.02
C ASP A 641 32.12 -66.33 -36.75
N VAL A 642 33.41 -66.63 -36.95
CA VAL A 642 34.34 -67.01 -35.85
C VAL A 642 34.43 -65.92 -34.78
N LYS A 643 34.28 -64.65 -35.15
CA LYS A 643 34.37 -63.53 -34.22
C LYS A 643 33.14 -63.50 -33.31
N TRP A 644 31.94 -63.61 -33.87
CA TRP A 644 30.69 -63.67 -33.12
C TRP A 644 30.67 -64.88 -32.19
N LEU A 645 31.11 -66.06 -32.66
CA LEU A 645 31.20 -67.27 -31.84
C LEU A 645 32.15 -67.08 -30.65
N LYS A 646 33.31 -66.45 -30.89
CA LYS A 646 34.26 -66.11 -29.82
C LYS A 646 33.63 -65.14 -28.80
N ASP A 647 32.99 -64.08 -29.29
CA ASP A 647 32.34 -63.07 -28.44
C ASP A 647 31.17 -63.67 -27.63
N TYR A 648 30.42 -64.62 -28.21
CA TYR A 648 29.35 -65.34 -27.52
C TYR A 648 29.87 -66.27 -26.41
N ILE A 649 31.03 -66.91 -26.62
CA ILE A 649 31.67 -67.75 -25.61
C ILE A 649 32.28 -66.91 -24.48
N GLU A 650 32.98 -65.83 -24.83
CA GLU A 650 33.65 -64.96 -23.86
C GLU A 650 32.67 -64.07 -23.08
N LYS A 651 31.62 -63.57 -23.76
CA LYS A 651 30.66 -62.59 -23.23
C LYS A 651 29.22 -62.86 -23.72
N PRO A 652 28.61 -64.00 -23.35
CA PRO A 652 27.30 -64.40 -23.84
C PRO A 652 26.20 -63.38 -23.51
N THR A 653 26.28 -62.71 -22.36
CA THR A 653 25.32 -61.69 -21.95
C THR A 653 25.35 -60.46 -22.86
N ASP A 654 26.52 -60.05 -23.35
CA ASP A 654 26.63 -58.88 -24.23
C ASP A 654 25.96 -59.16 -25.58
N ILE A 655 26.14 -60.36 -26.13
CA ILE A 655 25.48 -60.81 -27.36
C ILE A 655 23.96 -60.94 -27.16
N ILE A 656 23.51 -61.52 -26.04
CA ILE A 656 22.07 -61.59 -25.70
C ILE A 656 21.46 -60.18 -25.60
N VAL A 657 22.19 -59.22 -25.03
CA VAL A 657 21.77 -57.83 -24.94
C VAL A 657 21.71 -57.16 -26.32
N GLN A 658 22.64 -57.46 -27.23
CA GLN A 658 22.59 -56.99 -28.61
C GLN A 658 21.34 -57.52 -29.35
N GLU A 659 21.03 -58.80 -29.20
CA GLU A 659 19.80 -59.40 -29.76
C GLU A 659 18.54 -58.80 -29.14
N PHE A 660 18.56 -58.54 -27.83
CA PHE A 660 17.49 -57.82 -27.16
C PHE A 660 17.25 -56.45 -27.77
N HIS A 661 18.29 -55.66 -28.06
CA HIS A 661 18.15 -54.34 -28.69
C HIS A 661 17.48 -54.43 -30.08
N GLN A 662 17.86 -55.41 -30.90
CA GLN A 662 17.27 -55.60 -32.22
C GLN A 662 15.77 -55.97 -32.15
N LEU A 663 15.40 -56.84 -31.22
CA LEU A 663 14.00 -57.22 -31.00
C LEU A 663 13.19 -56.07 -30.37
N TRP A 664 13.79 -55.33 -29.45
CA TRP A 664 13.19 -54.13 -28.86
C TRP A 664 12.89 -53.07 -29.92
N ASP A 665 13.81 -52.81 -30.84
CA ASP A 665 13.58 -51.88 -31.95
C ASP A 665 12.42 -52.32 -32.85
N THR A 666 12.27 -53.62 -33.05
CA THR A 666 11.13 -54.19 -33.80
C THR A 666 9.82 -53.96 -33.06
N ILE A 667 9.78 -54.23 -31.76
CA ILE A 667 8.61 -54.02 -30.90
C ILE A 667 8.26 -52.53 -30.80
N LYS A 668 9.26 -51.67 -30.66
CA LYS A 668 9.11 -50.22 -30.65
C LYS A 668 8.47 -49.73 -31.94
N LYS A 669 8.96 -50.18 -33.10
CA LYS A 669 8.36 -49.88 -34.41
C LYS A 669 6.92 -50.38 -34.52
N GLU A 670 6.60 -51.55 -33.96
CA GLU A 670 5.23 -52.07 -33.96
C GLU A 670 4.29 -51.22 -33.09
N ILE A 671 4.72 -50.85 -31.88
CA ILE A 671 3.98 -49.94 -30.98
C ILE A 671 3.73 -48.60 -31.68
N GLU A 672 4.80 -48.01 -32.24
CA GLU A 672 4.73 -46.74 -32.98
C GLU A 672 3.76 -46.83 -34.17
N LYS A 673 3.79 -47.93 -34.92
CA LYS A 673 2.86 -48.17 -36.04
C LYS A 673 1.40 -48.31 -35.58
N LYS A 674 1.12 -49.10 -34.53
CA LYS A 674 -0.26 -49.30 -34.04
C LYS A 674 -0.84 -48.02 -33.45
N ILE A 675 -0.04 -47.22 -32.72
CA ILE A 675 -0.54 -45.96 -32.17
C ILE A 675 -0.66 -44.89 -33.27
N ALA A 676 0.25 -44.84 -34.24
CA ALA A 676 0.09 -43.95 -35.41
C ALA A 676 -1.24 -44.24 -36.14
N LYS A 677 -1.59 -45.51 -36.32
CA LYS A 677 -2.90 -45.90 -36.86
C LYS A 677 -4.06 -45.42 -35.99
N ALA A 678 -3.99 -45.62 -34.67
CA ALA A 678 -5.04 -45.15 -33.75
C ALA A 678 -5.19 -43.61 -33.76
N LYS A 679 -4.09 -42.88 -33.93
CA LYS A 679 -4.07 -41.43 -34.12
C LYS A 679 -4.78 -41.04 -35.41
N ASP A 680 -4.47 -41.70 -36.52
CA ASP A 680 -5.11 -41.43 -37.82
C ASP A 680 -6.61 -41.72 -37.77
N ASP A 681 -7.01 -42.84 -37.13
CA ASP A 681 -8.42 -43.20 -36.94
C ASP A 681 -9.18 -42.14 -36.13
N GLN A 682 -8.54 -41.56 -35.09
CA GLN A 682 -9.15 -40.49 -34.29
C GLN A 682 -9.15 -39.11 -34.98
N LYS A 683 -8.12 -38.84 -35.80
CA LYS A 683 -8.09 -37.64 -36.65
C LYS A 683 -9.29 -37.61 -37.60
N ILE A 684 -9.73 -38.77 -38.09
CA ILE A 684 -10.95 -38.88 -38.90
C ILE A 684 -12.18 -38.41 -38.10
N TYR A 685 -12.31 -38.76 -36.82
CA TYR A 685 -13.43 -38.31 -35.98
C TYR A 685 -13.43 -36.79 -35.77
N LEU A 686 -12.25 -36.18 -35.63
CA LEU A 686 -12.11 -34.73 -35.51
C LEU A 686 -12.49 -34.03 -36.82
N LEU A 687 -12.08 -34.58 -37.96
CA LEU A 687 -12.46 -34.08 -39.28
C LEU A 687 -13.96 -34.22 -39.54
N ASP A 688 -14.58 -35.35 -39.17
CA ASP A 688 -16.03 -35.56 -39.28
C ASP A 688 -16.78 -34.55 -38.40
N PHE A 689 -16.32 -34.30 -37.17
CA PHE A 689 -16.87 -33.26 -36.30
C PHE A 689 -16.87 -31.88 -36.99
N PHE A 690 -15.74 -31.42 -37.52
CA PHE A 690 -15.68 -30.12 -38.21
C PHE A 690 -16.51 -30.11 -39.49
N HIS A 691 -16.52 -31.20 -40.27
CA HIS A 691 -17.35 -31.32 -41.47
C HIS A 691 -18.84 -31.15 -41.17
N LEU A 692 -19.33 -31.78 -40.09
CA LEU A 692 -20.71 -31.65 -39.63
C LEU A 692 -21.03 -30.21 -39.19
N ILE A 693 -20.10 -29.55 -38.49
CA ILE A 693 -20.24 -28.14 -38.08
C ILE A 693 -20.30 -27.21 -39.31
N HIS A 694 -19.44 -27.41 -40.31
CA HIS A 694 -19.48 -26.69 -41.58
C HIS A 694 -20.82 -26.89 -42.29
N ALA A 695 -21.29 -28.13 -42.37
CA ALA A 695 -22.58 -28.45 -42.97
C ALA A 695 -23.76 -27.79 -42.25
N MET A 696 -23.71 -27.69 -40.91
CA MET A 696 -24.68 -26.91 -40.13
C MET A 696 -24.61 -25.42 -40.50
N LYS A 697 -23.42 -24.81 -40.48
CA LYS A 697 -23.25 -23.38 -40.81
C LYS A 697 -23.72 -23.04 -42.23
N THR A 698 -23.30 -23.82 -43.23
CA THR A 698 -23.73 -23.62 -44.64
C THR A 698 -25.24 -23.68 -44.76
N ALA A 699 -25.89 -24.55 -43.99
CA ALA A 699 -27.33 -24.68 -44.01
C ALA A 699 -28.09 -23.55 -43.31
N LEU A 700 -27.49 -22.88 -42.32
CA LEU A 700 -28.03 -21.64 -41.77
C LEU A 700 -28.00 -20.50 -42.80
N SER A 701 -27.04 -20.52 -43.73
CA SER A 701 -26.90 -19.53 -44.80
C SER A 701 -27.77 -19.80 -46.04
N GLY A 702 -28.43 -20.96 -46.14
CA GLY A 702 -29.26 -21.37 -47.29
C GLY A 702 -30.69 -20.82 -47.23
N GLN A 703 -31.30 -20.53 -48.39
CA GLN A 703 -32.60 -19.84 -48.52
C GLN A 703 -33.74 -20.45 -47.66
N GLY A 704 -34.07 -19.75 -46.57
CA GLY A 704 -35.17 -20.00 -45.65
C GLY A 704 -34.92 -19.27 -44.31
N PRO A 705 -35.94 -19.06 -43.45
CA PRO A 705 -35.75 -18.50 -42.12
C PRO A 705 -35.07 -19.54 -41.22
N ALA A 706 -33.75 -19.64 -41.31
CA ALA A 706 -32.95 -20.46 -40.45
C ALA A 706 -33.00 -19.94 -39.00
N PRO A 707 -32.94 -20.82 -37.99
CA PRO A 707 -32.86 -20.40 -36.60
C PRO A 707 -31.48 -19.77 -36.34
N THR A 708 -31.45 -18.44 -36.27
CA THR A 708 -30.21 -17.68 -36.04
C THR A 708 -29.96 -17.53 -34.55
N PHE A 709 -31.02 -17.33 -33.78
CA PHE A 709 -30.96 -17.19 -32.33
C PHE A 709 -31.44 -18.46 -31.66
N VAL A 710 -30.92 -18.71 -30.46
CA VAL A 710 -31.35 -19.86 -29.66
C VAL A 710 -32.85 -19.77 -29.31
N ASP A 711 -33.42 -18.57 -29.28
CA ASP A 711 -34.86 -18.34 -29.13
C ASP A 711 -35.70 -18.94 -30.27
N ASP A 712 -35.14 -19.09 -31.47
CA ASP A 712 -35.82 -19.70 -32.62
C ASP A 712 -35.95 -21.23 -32.47
N LEU A 713 -35.12 -21.82 -31.60
CA LEU A 713 -35.00 -23.27 -31.43
C LEU A 713 -35.91 -23.83 -30.34
N PHE A 714 -36.20 -23.04 -29.30
CA PHE A 714 -36.90 -23.51 -28.11
C PHE A 714 -38.14 -22.69 -27.79
N ILE A 715 -39.24 -23.38 -27.50
CA ILE A 715 -40.48 -22.79 -27.00
C ILE A 715 -40.33 -22.50 -25.50
N ASN A 716 -40.69 -21.28 -25.08
CA ASN A 716 -40.55 -20.79 -23.70
C ASN A 716 -41.43 -21.56 -22.69
N PRO A 717 -40.91 -21.85 -21.48
CA PRO A 717 -41.74 -22.16 -20.33
C PRO A 717 -42.37 -20.86 -19.77
N SER A 718 -43.57 -20.96 -19.20
CA SER A 718 -44.23 -19.85 -18.52
C SER A 718 -43.60 -19.60 -17.14
N GLY A 719 -43.10 -18.39 -16.85
CA GLY A 719 -42.88 -17.92 -15.46
C GLY A 719 -41.49 -17.40 -15.06
N THR A 720 -40.51 -17.38 -15.95
CA THR A 720 -39.11 -16.93 -15.68
C THR A 720 -38.80 -15.57 -16.34
N THR A 721 -37.79 -14.84 -15.83
CA THR A 721 -37.34 -13.58 -16.45
C THR A 721 -36.78 -13.82 -17.85
N ALA A 722 -36.82 -12.81 -18.73
CA ALA A 722 -36.33 -12.93 -20.11
C ALA A 722 -34.84 -13.36 -20.17
N GLU A 723 -34.02 -12.82 -19.28
CA GLU A 723 -32.59 -13.13 -19.17
C GLU A 723 -32.33 -14.58 -18.72
N GLN A 724 -33.05 -15.05 -17.70
CA GLN A 724 -32.92 -16.42 -17.21
C GLN A 724 -33.40 -17.43 -18.27
N ASN A 725 -34.45 -17.09 -19.03
CA ASN A 725 -34.90 -17.91 -20.15
C ASN A 725 -33.86 -18.03 -21.25
N LEU A 726 -33.25 -16.93 -21.65
CA LEU A 726 -32.25 -16.94 -22.72
C LEU A 726 -31.03 -17.77 -22.32
N THR A 727 -30.58 -17.63 -21.07
CA THR A 727 -29.48 -18.44 -20.50
C THR A 727 -29.83 -19.93 -20.48
N ASN A 728 -31.03 -20.29 -20.01
CA ASN A 728 -31.46 -21.68 -19.96
C ASN A 728 -31.56 -22.31 -21.36
N LYS A 729 -32.02 -21.54 -22.36
CA LYS A 729 -32.06 -22.03 -23.74
C LYS A 729 -30.65 -22.21 -24.32
N GLY A 730 -29.69 -21.36 -23.97
CA GLY A 730 -28.28 -21.55 -24.30
C GLY A 730 -27.77 -22.91 -23.81
N GLN A 731 -28.11 -23.30 -22.57
CA GLN A 731 -27.81 -24.63 -22.05
C GLN A 731 -28.53 -25.75 -22.81
N CYS A 732 -29.81 -25.58 -23.14
CA CYS A 732 -30.54 -26.54 -23.98
C CYS A 732 -29.90 -26.72 -25.36
N MET A 733 -29.31 -25.66 -25.94
CA MET A 733 -28.64 -25.72 -27.23
C MET A 733 -27.42 -26.63 -27.20
N VAL A 734 -26.61 -26.56 -26.15
CA VAL A 734 -25.46 -27.45 -25.96
C VAL A 734 -25.92 -28.90 -25.88
N LEU A 735 -26.95 -29.18 -25.09
CA LEU A 735 -27.51 -30.52 -24.95
C LEU A 735 -28.03 -31.06 -26.28
N LEU A 736 -28.68 -30.21 -27.08
CA LEU A 736 -29.17 -30.54 -28.41
C LEU A 736 -28.02 -30.92 -29.36
N LEU A 737 -26.90 -30.19 -29.34
CA LEU A 737 -25.72 -30.53 -30.13
C LEU A 737 -25.10 -31.86 -29.69
N PHE A 738 -24.97 -32.09 -28.39
CA PHE A 738 -24.47 -33.39 -27.88
C PHE A 738 -25.38 -34.54 -28.32
N TRP A 739 -26.70 -34.37 -28.26
CA TRP A 739 -27.67 -35.36 -28.74
C TRP A 739 -27.54 -35.63 -30.23
N TYR A 740 -27.39 -34.56 -31.01
CA TYR A 740 -27.17 -34.66 -32.44
C TYR A 740 -25.90 -35.45 -32.76
N PHE A 741 -24.76 -35.09 -32.14
CA PHE A 741 -23.48 -35.76 -32.39
C PHE A 741 -23.44 -37.20 -31.91
N LYS A 742 -24.28 -37.58 -30.94
CA LYS A 742 -24.50 -38.98 -30.54
C LYS A 742 -25.36 -39.79 -31.50
N ASN A 743 -25.84 -39.18 -32.60
CA ASN A 743 -26.82 -39.78 -33.49
C ASN A 743 -28.13 -40.16 -32.78
N THR A 744 -28.51 -39.43 -31.72
CA THR A 744 -29.77 -39.64 -31.01
C THR A 744 -30.92 -39.12 -31.87
N LYS A 745 -32.05 -39.83 -31.90
CA LYS A 745 -33.24 -39.38 -32.64
C LYS A 745 -33.76 -38.08 -32.02
N ILE A 746 -33.83 -37.01 -32.82
CA ILE A 746 -34.44 -35.72 -32.47
C ILE A 746 -35.81 -35.65 -33.15
N ASP A 747 -36.87 -35.50 -32.37
CA ASP A 747 -38.26 -35.38 -32.83
C ASP A 747 -39.05 -34.32 -32.04
N GLU A 748 -40.32 -34.10 -32.40
CA GLU A 748 -41.16 -33.06 -31.77
C GLU A 748 -41.46 -33.30 -30.29
N GLU A 749 -41.30 -34.54 -29.81
CA GLU A 749 -41.47 -34.91 -28.40
C GLU A 749 -40.19 -34.73 -27.58
N THR A 750 -39.08 -34.32 -28.22
CA THR A 750 -37.82 -34.09 -27.55
C THR A 750 -37.91 -32.86 -26.65
N THR A 751 -37.69 -33.05 -25.34
CA THR A 751 -37.76 -32.00 -24.33
C THR A 751 -36.50 -31.96 -23.46
N PHE A 752 -36.05 -30.74 -23.14
CA PHE A 752 -34.89 -30.48 -22.30
C PHE A 752 -35.35 -29.84 -20.99
N THR A 753 -34.92 -30.37 -19.85
CA THR A 753 -35.23 -29.83 -18.53
C THR A 753 -33.99 -29.20 -17.92
N VAL A 754 -34.04 -27.87 -17.73
CA VAL A 754 -32.96 -27.04 -17.19
C VAL A 754 -33.55 -26.21 -16.04
N PHE A 755 -33.01 -26.33 -14.83
CA PHE A 755 -33.51 -25.68 -13.61
C PHE A 755 -35.04 -25.82 -13.43
N ASP A 756 -35.54 -27.06 -13.50
CA ASP A 756 -36.97 -27.42 -13.39
C ASP A 756 -37.89 -26.82 -14.47
N CYS A 757 -37.32 -26.13 -15.47
CA CYS A 757 -38.04 -25.59 -16.61
C CYS A 757 -37.93 -26.55 -17.81
N ILE A 758 -39.05 -26.85 -18.46
CA ILE A 758 -39.11 -27.75 -19.62
C ILE A 758 -39.14 -26.93 -20.90
N TYR A 759 -38.12 -27.10 -21.74
CA TYR A 759 -37.99 -26.48 -23.06
C TYR A 759 -38.30 -27.51 -24.15
N LYS A 760 -39.24 -27.17 -25.04
CA LYS A 760 -39.57 -27.99 -26.22
C LYS A 760 -38.91 -27.43 -27.46
N LEU A 761 -38.49 -28.29 -28.38
CA LEU A 761 -38.01 -27.86 -29.69
C LEU A 761 -39.16 -27.30 -30.53
N THR A 762 -38.88 -26.26 -31.32
CA THR A 762 -39.80 -25.83 -32.36
C THR A 762 -39.81 -26.84 -33.51
N THR A 763 -40.93 -26.96 -34.23
CA THR A 763 -41.00 -27.78 -35.46
C THR A 763 -39.93 -27.38 -36.47
N LYS A 764 -39.54 -26.10 -36.51
CA LYS A 764 -38.42 -25.62 -37.32
C LYS A 764 -37.08 -26.22 -36.89
N ALA A 765 -36.79 -26.24 -35.58
CA ALA A 765 -35.57 -26.84 -35.04
C ALA A 765 -35.51 -28.34 -35.33
N VAL A 766 -36.60 -29.07 -35.09
CA VAL A 766 -36.67 -30.52 -35.38
C VAL A 766 -36.38 -30.81 -36.84
N ASN A 767 -37.07 -30.12 -37.76
CA ASN A 767 -36.84 -30.24 -39.19
C ASN A 767 -35.41 -29.85 -39.60
N TYR A 768 -34.84 -28.84 -38.94
CA TYR A 768 -33.48 -28.39 -39.20
C TYR A 768 -32.46 -29.49 -38.88
N PHE A 769 -32.53 -30.12 -37.69
CA PHE A 769 -31.58 -31.16 -37.28
C PHE A 769 -31.81 -32.50 -37.97
N GLN A 770 -33.07 -32.88 -38.27
CA GLN A 770 -33.38 -34.13 -38.98
C GLN A 770 -32.85 -34.18 -40.41
N LYS A 771 -32.73 -33.02 -41.08
CA LYS A 771 -32.25 -32.92 -42.47
C LYS A 771 -30.73 -32.90 -42.58
N ARG A 772 -29.98 -32.92 -41.47
CA ARG A 772 -28.51 -32.86 -41.50
C ARG A 772 -27.88 -34.25 -41.63
N ALA A 773 -26.66 -34.29 -42.15
CA ALA A 773 -25.87 -35.51 -42.25
C ALA A 773 -25.63 -36.09 -40.86
N LYS A 774 -25.95 -37.37 -40.65
CA LYS A 774 -25.75 -38.01 -39.35
C LYS A 774 -24.25 -38.20 -39.08
N PRO A 775 -23.80 -38.03 -37.83
CA PRO A 775 -22.41 -38.29 -37.46
C PRO A 775 -22.06 -39.76 -37.70
N ASP A 776 -20.80 -40.03 -38.00
CA ASP A 776 -20.31 -41.39 -38.12
C ASP A 776 -20.29 -42.11 -36.75
N ALA A 777 -20.08 -43.43 -36.77
CA ALA A 777 -20.07 -44.23 -35.54
C ALA A 777 -18.87 -43.91 -34.61
N GLY A 778 -17.80 -43.33 -35.14
CA GLY A 778 -16.65 -42.84 -34.38
C GLY A 778 -16.96 -41.54 -33.64
N THR A 779 -17.45 -40.53 -34.35
CA THR A 779 -17.89 -39.25 -33.80
C THR A 779 -18.99 -39.45 -32.76
N ALA A 780 -19.95 -40.35 -33.02
CA ALA A 780 -20.97 -40.69 -32.02
C ALA A 780 -20.38 -41.29 -30.74
N ARG A 781 -19.39 -42.19 -30.86
CA ARG A 781 -18.69 -42.77 -29.70
C ARG A 781 -17.88 -41.73 -28.92
N LEU A 782 -17.23 -40.79 -29.61
CA LEU A 782 -16.50 -39.69 -29.00
C LEU A 782 -17.42 -38.85 -28.09
N PHE A 783 -18.58 -38.43 -28.61
CA PHE A 783 -19.54 -37.64 -27.83
C PHE A 783 -20.22 -38.44 -26.72
N ASP A 784 -20.33 -39.76 -26.87
CA ASP A 784 -20.70 -40.66 -25.77
C ASP A 784 -19.67 -40.67 -24.64
N SER A 785 -18.38 -40.75 -24.96
CA SER A 785 -17.29 -40.66 -24.00
C SER A 785 -17.22 -39.30 -23.32
N MET A 786 -17.37 -38.20 -24.06
CA MET A 786 -17.49 -36.85 -23.48
C MET A 786 -18.61 -36.78 -22.45
N THR A 787 -19.77 -37.37 -22.78
CA THR A 787 -20.93 -37.38 -21.88
C THR A 787 -20.70 -38.23 -20.63
N LYS A 788 -20.07 -39.41 -20.77
CA LYS A 788 -19.71 -40.27 -19.63
C LYS A 788 -18.74 -39.56 -18.70
N TRP A 789 -17.73 -38.92 -19.26
CA TRP A 789 -16.75 -38.14 -18.50
C TRP A 789 -17.39 -36.94 -17.80
N TYR A 790 -18.26 -36.21 -18.51
CA TYR A 790 -18.98 -35.09 -17.92
C TYR A 790 -19.85 -35.53 -16.73
N LYS A 791 -20.51 -36.67 -16.85
CA LYS A 791 -21.26 -37.28 -15.73
C LYS A 791 -20.35 -37.69 -14.56
N ALA A 792 -19.18 -38.28 -14.84
CA ALA A 792 -18.26 -38.73 -13.81
C ALA A 792 -17.57 -37.57 -13.06
N SER A 793 -17.27 -36.48 -13.74
CA SER A 793 -16.53 -35.33 -13.19
C SER A 793 -17.38 -34.45 -12.27
N ASN A 794 -18.71 -34.51 -12.39
CA ASN A 794 -19.65 -33.61 -11.72
C ASN A 794 -20.51 -34.29 -10.64
N ALA A 795 -20.22 -35.54 -10.27
CA ALA A 795 -21.04 -36.37 -9.37
C ALA A 795 -21.15 -35.87 -7.90
N THR A 796 -20.66 -34.68 -7.57
CA THR A 796 -20.56 -34.13 -6.20
C THR A 796 -21.46 -32.91 -5.91
N SER A 797 -22.38 -32.50 -6.82
CA SER A 797 -23.25 -31.31 -6.62
C SER A 797 -24.76 -31.63 -6.78
N THR A 798 -25.66 -30.84 -6.16
CA THR A 798 -27.07 -31.24 -5.86
C THR A 798 -28.18 -30.70 -6.79
N ASN A 799 -27.91 -30.16 -7.98
CA ASN A 799 -28.96 -29.59 -8.86
C ASN A 799 -29.26 -30.43 -10.13
N THR A 800 -30.53 -30.62 -10.49
CA THR A 800 -31.01 -31.60 -11.49
C THR A 800 -31.18 -31.01 -12.89
N ILE A 801 -30.50 -31.59 -13.90
CA ILE A 801 -30.76 -31.39 -15.34
C ILE A 801 -31.18 -32.75 -15.91
N SER A 802 -32.30 -32.81 -16.63
CA SER A 802 -32.79 -34.06 -17.22
C SER A 802 -33.30 -33.85 -18.64
N VAL A 803 -33.22 -34.88 -19.46
CA VAL A 803 -33.75 -34.86 -20.84
C VAL A 803 -34.63 -36.08 -21.00
N LYS A 804 -35.85 -35.91 -21.49
CA LYS A 804 -36.81 -37.00 -21.72
C LYS A 804 -37.05 -37.16 -23.21
N ALA A 805 -36.73 -38.34 -23.74
CA ALA A 805 -37.19 -38.78 -25.06
C ALA A 805 -38.40 -39.70 -24.90
N ALA A 806 -39.46 -39.49 -25.68
CA ALA A 806 -40.60 -40.39 -25.71
C ALA A 806 -40.24 -41.67 -26.49
N GLN A 807 -40.01 -42.80 -25.80
CA GLN A 807 -40.04 -44.12 -26.42
C GLN A 807 -41.42 -44.75 -26.21
N THR A 808 -42.19 -44.85 -27.28
CA THR A 808 -43.42 -45.65 -27.35
C THR A 808 -43.05 -47.13 -27.54
N THR A 809 -42.91 -47.87 -26.44
CA THR A 809 -43.26 -49.31 -26.32
C THR A 809 -43.06 -49.80 -24.89
N ASN A 810 -43.95 -50.70 -24.45
CA ASN A 810 -44.08 -51.19 -23.08
C ASN A 810 -42.80 -51.80 -22.49
N THR A 811 -42.62 -51.59 -21.18
CA THR A 811 -41.63 -52.23 -20.29
C THR A 811 -40.17 -51.89 -20.59
N THR A 812 -39.75 -50.69 -20.20
CA THR A 812 -38.77 -50.40 -19.13
C THR A 812 -38.53 -48.89 -19.22
N SER A 813 -39.18 -48.10 -18.36
CA SER A 813 -38.86 -46.67 -18.29
C SER A 813 -37.43 -46.54 -17.77
N VAL A 814 -36.48 -46.27 -18.65
CA VAL A 814 -35.19 -45.72 -18.23
C VAL A 814 -35.44 -44.26 -17.89
N THR A 815 -36.04 -44.02 -16.72
CA THR A 815 -35.90 -42.75 -16.03
C THR A 815 -34.42 -42.66 -15.65
N ALA A 816 -33.61 -42.11 -16.54
CA ALA A 816 -32.27 -41.67 -16.16
C ALA A 816 -32.46 -40.41 -15.30
N THR A 817 -32.69 -40.60 -14.00
CA THR A 817 -32.50 -39.56 -12.99
C THR A 817 -31.00 -39.29 -12.93
N THR A 818 -30.52 -38.36 -13.74
CA THR A 818 -29.19 -37.80 -13.59
C THR A 818 -29.23 -36.80 -12.44
N SER A 819 -28.76 -37.24 -11.27
CA SER A 819 -28.44 -36.35 -10.17
C SER A 819 -27.34 -35.37 -10.64
N GLY A 820 -27.61 -34.08 -10.53
CA GLY A 820 -26.60 -33.18 -10.00
C GLY A 820 -25.48 -32.73 -10.94
N ALA A 821 -25.73 -31.79 -11.85
CA ALA A 821 -24.66 -30.98 -12.42
C ALA A 821 -25.12 -29.53 -12.57
N THR A 822 -24.40 -28.62 -11.93
CA THR A 822 -24.38 -27.24 -12.40
C THR A 822 -23.57 -27.20 -13.69
N VAL A 823 -24.16 -26.70 -14.78
CA VAL A 823 -23.42 -26.27 -15.98
C VAL A 823 -22.79 -24.91 -15.64
N THR A 824 -21.81 -24.90 -14.73
CA THR A 824 -21.06 -23.67 -14.38
C THR A 824 -19.59 -23.74 -14.73
N SER A 825 -19.00 -24.92 -15.01
CA SER A 825 -17.61 -24.95 -15.49
C SER A 825 -17.48 -24.77 -17.01
N LEU A 826 -18.59 -24.89 -17.74
CA LEU A 826 -18.64 -24.62 -19.17
C LEU A 826 -19.33 -23.29 -19.41
N ARG A 827 -18.55 -22.27 -19.85
CA ARG A 827 -19.10 -21.00 -20.40
C ARG A 827 -20.07 -21.23 -21.58
N ILE A 828 -20.19 -22.45 -22.08
CA ILE A 828 -21.11 -22.84 -23.17
C ILE A 828 -22.60 -22.72 -22.77
N SER A 829 -22.93 -22.47 -21.49
CA SER A 829 -24.32 -22.19 -21.07
C SER A 829 -24.90 -20.88 -21.62
N SER A 830 -24.07 -19.97 -22.14
CA SER A 830 -24.48 -18.64 -22.57
C SER A 830 -24.70 -18.50 -24.07
N VAL A 831 -24.91 -19.59 -24.81
CA VAL A 831 -25.10 -19.49 -26.27
C VAL A 831 -26.39 -18.73 -26.57
N LYS A 832 -26.29 -17.56 -27.22
CA LYS A 832 -27.41 -16.69 -27.60
C LYS A 832 -27.56 -16.62 -29.12
N ASN A 833 -26.46 -16.50 -29.86
CA ASN A 833 -26.40 -16.53 -31.32
C ASN A 833 -25.78 -17.84 -31.81
N PHE A 834 -26.63 -18.71 -32.38
CA PHE A 834 -26.20 -20.02 -32.85
C PHE A 834 -25.23 -19.93 -34.04
N ALA A 835 -25.40 -18.93 -34.92
CA ALA A 835 -24.54 -18.76 -36.09
C ALA A 835 -23.13 -18.31 -35.69
N ASP A 836 -23.00 -17.37 -34.75
CA ASP A 836 -21.70 -16.91 -34.25
C ASP A 836 -20.96 -18.00 -33.47
N PHE A 837 -21.70 -18.79 -32.68
CA PHE A 837 -21.18 -19.96 -31.99
C PHE A 837 -20.57 -20.99 -32.97
N LEU A 838 -21.31 -21.37 -34.03
CA LEU A 838 -20.78 -22.27 -35.07
C LEU A 838 -19.60 -21.66 -35.82
N HIS A 839 -19.64 -20.37 -36.12
CA HIS A 839 -18.53 -19.66 -36.75
C HIS A 839 -17.27 -19.75 -35.90
N SER A 840 -17.41 -19.59 -34.58
CA SER A 840 -16.27 -19.68 -33.67
C SER A 840 -15.68 -21.08 -33.55
N ILE A 841 -16.50 -22.12 -33.63
CA ILE A 841 -16.00 -23.51 -33.69
C ILE A 841 -15.13 -23.68 -34.93
N ILE A 842 -15.62 -23.22 -36.08
CA ILE A 842 -14.91 -23.31 -37.36
C ILE A 842 -13.62 -22.49 -37.36
N SER A 843 -13.62 -21.28 -36.80
CA SER A 843 -12.41 -20.45 -36.78
C SER A 843 -11.28 -21.05 -35.94
N ASN A 844 -11.58 -21.98 -35.04
CA ASN A 844 -10.57 -22.70 -34.23
C ASN A 844 -10.13 -24.03 -34.86
N GLU A 845 -10.64 -24.42 -36.04
CA GLU A 845 -10.34 -25.70 -36.70
C GLU A 845 -8.84 -25.89 -36.92
N ASP A 846 -8.17 -24.93 -37.57
CA ASP A 846 -6.75 -25.02 -37.87
C ASP A 846 -5.87 -25.12 -36.62
N GLU A 847 -6.19 -24.32 -35.59
CA GLU A 847 -5.46 -24.32 -34.31
C GLU A 847 -5.61 -25.67 -33.60
N VAL A 848 -6.83 -26.21 -33.55
CA VAL A 848 -7.12 -27.48 -32.88
C VAL A 848 -6.53 -28.67 -33.64
N MET A 849 -6.58 -28.64 -34.97
CA MET A 849 -5.95 -29.65 -35.82
C MET A 849 -4.42 -29.63 -35.66
N LYS A 850 -3.82 -28.44 -35.66
CA LYS A 850 -2.38 -28.28 -35.40
C LYS A 850 -2.00 -28.77 -34.01
N ASN A 851 -2.72 -28.35 -32.97
CA ASN A 851 -2.48 -28.79 -31.59
C ASN A 851 -2.64 -30.31 -31.45
N TYR A 852 -3.59 -30.93 -32.16
CA TYR A 852 -3.75 -32.39 -32.19
C TYR A 852 -2.54 -33.07 -32.84
N GLU A 853 -1.99 -32.52 -33.92
CA GLU A 853 -0.81 -33.07 -34.56
C GLU A 853 0.46 -32.94 -33.71
N GLU A 854 0.66 -31.79 -33.06
CA GLU A 854 1.84 -31.43 -32.27
C GLU A 854 1.86 -32.10 -30.88
N ASN A 855 0.77 -31.99 -30.10
CA ASN A 855 0.72 -32.48 -28.70
C ASN A 855 0.75 -34.01 -28.57
N ILE A 856 0.39 -34.75 -29.62
CA ILE A 856 0.45 -36.22 -29.58
C ILE A 856 1.89 -36.72 -29.68
N SER A 857 2.74 -35.99 -30.40
CA SER A 857 4.17 -36.33 -30.50
C SER A 857 4.86 -36.25 -29.15
N THR A 858 4.45 -35.31 -28.29
CA THR A 858 4.95 -35.17 -26.91
C THR A 858 4.33 -36.18 -25.95
N LEU A 859 3.05 -36.55 -26.15
CA LEU A 859 2.38 -37.59 -25.36
C LEU A 859 3.07 -38.97 -25.48
N PHE A 860 3.78 -39.20 -26.57
CA PHE A 860 4.58 -40.40 -26.82
C PHE A 860 5.92 -40.41 -26.07
N SER A 861 6.46 -39.22 -25.78
CA SER A 861 7.70 -39.03 -25.00
C SER A 861 7.45 -39.10 -23.49
N SER A 862 6.21 -38.82 -23.05
CA SER A 862 5.84 -38.91 -21.64
C SER A 862 5.54 -40.34 -21.17
N TYR A 863 5.35 -41.28 -22.09
CA TYR A 863 5.34 -42.70 -21.74
C TYR A 863 6.77 -43.13 -21.44
N ASP A 864 6.99 -43.70 -20.26
CA ASP A 864 8.30 -44.12 -19.76
C ASP A 864 8.80 -45.39 -20.47
N LYS A 865 8.99 -45.26 -21.79
CA LYS A 865 9.57 -46.27 -22.68
C LYS A 865 10.92 -46.71 -22.12
N ASP A 866 11.65 -45.79 -21.50
CA ASP A 866 12.96 -46.05 -20.90
C ASP A 866 12.83 -46.96 -19.69
N LYS A 867 11.89 -46.74 -18.77
CA LYS A 867 11.65 -47.66 -17.65
C LYS A 867 11.13 -49.02 -18.10
N MET A 868 10.28 -49.06 -19.12
CA MET A 868 9.84 -50.32 -19.71
C MET A 868 11.01 -51.08 -20.35
N TYR A 869 11.82 -50.38 -21.14
CA TYR A 869 13.04 -50.89 -21.75
C TYR A 869 14.03 -51.40 -20.70
N MET A 870 14.32 -50.62 -19.66
CA MET A 870 15.25 -50.98 -18.59
C MET A 870 14.77 -52.22 -17.84
N ARG A 871 13.48 -52.33 -17.53
CA ARG A 871 12.91 -53.53 -16.89
C ARG A 871 13.07 -54.79 -17.75
N LEU A 872 12.92 -54.67 -19.06
CA LEU A 872 13.08 -55.81 -19.97
C LEU A 872 14.56 -56.13 -20.23
N LEU A 873 15.39 -55.10 -20.33
CA LEU A 873 16.84 -55.24 -20.46
C LEU A 873 17.43 -55.94 -19.24
N ASP A 874 16.95 -55.62 -18.03
CA ASP A 874 17.36 -56.30 -16.80
C ASP A 874 16.94 -57.78 -16.82
N LYS A 875 15.75 -58.11 -17.34
CA LYS A 875 15.33 -59.50 -17.54
C LYS A 875 16.21 -60.22 -18.56
N ALA A 876 16.61 -59.55 -19.64
CA ALA A 876 17.51 -60.12 -20.66
C ALA A 876 18.93 -60.36 -20.11
N LYS A 877 19.47 -59.40 -19.33
CA LYS A 877 20.79 -59.49 -18.69
C LYS A 877 20.89 -60.64 -17.69
N GLY A 878 19.78 -61.07 -17.10
CA GLY A 878 19.77 -62.12 -16.08
C GLY A 878 20.33 -61.62 -14.74
N CYS A 879 20.68 -62.54 -13.86
CA CYS A 879 21.15 -62.19 -12.52
C CYS A 879 22.61 -61.74 -12.54
N SER A 880 22.93 -60.62 -11.88
CA SER A 880 24.30 -60.13 -11.73
C SER A 880 25.19 -60.98 -10.82
N VAL A 881 24.63 -61.98 -10.12
CA VAL A 881 25.38 -62.87 -9.24
C VAL A 881 26.24 -63.81 -10.08
N LYS A 882 27.55 -63.76 -9.87
CA LYS A 882 28.49 -64.70 -10.48
C LYS A 882 28.44 -66.05 -9.77
N CYS A 883 28.43 -67.14 -10.54
CA CYS A 883 28.58 -68.49 -10.03
C CYS A 883 29.94 -68.60 -9.30
N PRO A 884 29.96 -69.00 -8.02
CA PRO A 884 31.21 -69.09 -7.26
C PRO A 884 32.18 -70.15 -7.82
N CYS A 885 31.72 -71.06 -8.68
CA CYS A 885 32.57 -72.10 -9.27
C CYS A 885 33.27 -71.68 -10.57
N CYS A 886 32.63 -70.86 -11.41
CA CYS A 886 33.14 -70.54 -12.74
C CYS A 886 33.16 -69.03 -13.05
N GLU A 887 32.81 -68.20 -12.07
CA GLU A 887 32.67 -66.74 -12.17
C GLU A 887 31.70 -66.21 -13.25
N ARG A 888 31.01 -67.10 -13.98
CA ARG A 888 29.98 -66.71 -14.97
C ARG A 888 28.75 -66.16 -14.25
N THR A 889 28.15 -65.10 -14.80
CA THR A 889 26.86 -64.59 -14.31
C THR A 889 25.79 -65.67 -14.39
N CYS A 890 24.99 -65.81 -13.33
CA CYS A 890 23.97 -66.84 -13.23
C CYS A 890 22.94 -66.72 -14.36
N ASP A 891 22.75 -67.81 -15.10
CA ASP A 891 21.80 -67.90 -16.21
C ASP A 891 20.35 -68.09 -15.75
N ALA A 892 20.13 -68.39 -14.46
CA ALA A 892 18.80 -68.54 -13.91
C ALA A 892 18.14 -67.17 -13.67
N ASP A 893 16.88 -67.06 -14.11
CA ASP A 893 16.04 -65.89 -13.84
C ASP A 893 15.63 -65.86 -12.36
N HIS A 894 16.37 -65.11 -11.55
CA HIS A 894 16.05 -64.87 -10.14
C HIS A 894 15.12 -63.66 -9.93
N THR A 895 14.59 -63.03 -10.99
CA THR A 895 13.79 -61.80 -10.86
C THR A 895 12.43 -62.03 -10.19
N SER A 896 11.91 -63.26 -10.16
CA SER A 896 10.71 -63.63 -9.41
C SER A 896 10.88 -63.49 -7.88
N VAL A 897 12.11 -63.54 -7.37
CA VAL A 897 12.41 -63.49 -5.93
C VAL A 897 12.71 -62.06 -5.43
N LYS A 898 13.08 -61.14 -6.33
CA LYS A 898 13.51 -59.77 -5.96
C LYS A 898 12.40 -58.72 -5.89
N SER A 899 11.13 -59.07 -6.11
CA SER A 899 10.04 -58.09 -6.26
C SER A 899 9.24 -57.74 -4.99
N GLN A 900 9.66 -58.16 -3.78
CA GLN A 900 9.09 -57.63 -2.53
C GLN A 900 10.19 -57.25 -1.49
N PRO A 901 10.75 -56.04 -1.55
CA PRO A 901 11.50 -55.50 -0.43
C PRO A 901 10.51 -55.08 0.66
N GLY A 902 10.37 -55.88 1.73
CA GLY A 902 9.59 -55.47 2.91
C GLY A 902 8.86 -56.53 3.75
N LYS A 903 8.96 -57.84 3.46
CA LYS A 903 8.43 -58.88 4.36
C LYS A 903 9.55 -59.80 4.88
N PRO A 904 9.75 -59.93 6.20
CA PRO A 904 10.63 -60.95 6.74
C PRO A 904 9.99 -62.31 6.52
N SER A 905 10.68 -63.19 5.80
CA SER A 905 10.29 -64.59 5.66
C SER A 905 10.61 -65.34 6.96
N LEU A 906 9.60 -65.51 7.80
CA LEU A 906 9.57 -66.58 8.81
C LEU A 906 9.15 -67.87 8.12
N SER A 907 10.09 -68.79 7.94
CA SER A 907 9.85 -70.22 8.14
C SER A 907 11.18 -70.98 8.09
N SER A 908 11.79 -71.10 9.26
CA SER A 908 12.52 -72.31 9.61
C SER A 908 11.49 -73.44 9.73
N ASN A 909 11.51 -74.42 8.82
CA ASN A 909 11.34 -75.84 9.13
C ASN A 909 11.39 -76.71 7.86
N ASN A 910 12.32 -77.66 7.91
CA ASN A 910 12.38 -78.97 7.26
C ASN A 910 12.92 -79.11 5.82
N LEU A 911 14.07 -79.81 5.79
CA LEU A 911 14.72 -80.61 4.74
C LEU A 911 15.41 -79.89 3.57
#